data_AF-A0A5Q4EDH3-F1
#
_entry.id   AF-A0A5Q4EDH3-F1
#
_cell.length_a   1.000
_cell.length_b   1.000
_cell.length_c   1.000
_cell.angle_alpha   90.00
_cell.angle_beta   90.00
_cell.angle_gamma   90.00
#
_symmetry.space_group_name_H-M   'P 1'
#
loop_
_entity.id
_entity.type
_entity.pdbx_description
1 polymer ?
#
loop_
_entity_poly.entity_id
_entity_poly.type
_entity_poly.pdbx_seq_one_letter_code
_entity_poly.pdbx_strand_id
1 'polypeptide(L)'
;MSKLNIIINRKIVQGLRGESILEMSRRLGIEIPTLCHDPRLEPYSSCYLCVVEIDGMRGLQPACSTKITEGMRIETESERVVKSRKFALELMASNHYADCVAPCKETCPAGVDVQGYIALINQGKHREATGLIKKTNPLPAICGRVCVRPCEVACRRNLVEGVGVGIDYLKRYTSDIDMEAEDRFLPEIKPATGKKVAVIGAGPGGLSAAYFLACEGHHAEIFEASPHAGGMLRYGIPPYRLPNEVIEKEVEGITALGVKIHYNQKLGDNLSYKDLKKNFDAVILGIGSQNGTGIGCENDDAGNIFSGIDFLRNMEMTGQKYDFTGKKVAVIGGGNTAMDCCRTAMRCGSTDVTVLYRRTEKEMPANPIEIHESKLEGIQYSFLTAPAKVNKDENGNLKSLTCFRMELGEPDASGRRRPVKIPGSEFDIELDYILAAIGQKTNVNFIDDINEHAGKELVLNKWGDIDANTKTLQTSIDNVFACGDGVTGPATLIEAIAQGRLAAQSCNKFLHGKEITPPDFEFISRKDNFLEQKADDYESFFEKQIREEMPTMEPNTRHNFDEVELGYTPEQAIAETHRCLECGCSEYYTCDLKKYSTQYQAEQKRFGGSYQKFDVDFRHPHVEIDNNKCILCGRCVRICKEVVGANALGLVNRGFDTYVAPSMGNKLEDTHCESCGMCISTCPTGAITENVPFKAGPLATESFKSVCNYCSIGCETEYHHKTGFVTRVTGSNGLINKDANICKFPRFGYTYLNDKSRVTQPLLKENGTFNPISFEKAYELIAGKIKAVQPDENAFFAGARLSNEEIYLIQKMARAGVNTNNVASFHYLERGGGYQLNAEESVPFDQLEKAGRIYLLGSETNEENGVAGFWIYNNAFNHNIPLTLITDREKSSMLHKADEELRVSSYYHFVKAAIHYILSHGLENAVYIEDHCPDFEDYKERVLAEDYNKLLEESGCSAEMVAAFAFEYNLEQHSIIVLAEKNLSSATCTEIRNLALVTGKIGKTASGLMPLKEKNNSQGILDMGGCAALAPGGHKYADDTIRTLLKEVWEKDELPAAAAESPMELLENGKIKNIFIFGEDPTGTAIHKDQVLAWMHKVSFKVVQECFMSDTALEADLILPATLPFETGGSFTNTQKFIQQFGKTFEGPVAKTSFDQLLEMHKMLGLKTDYQTPADVMMEAAAIFQKLPAKTSGRALNFTWQNNDIRLFDHGCDYLQKIAAND
;
A
#
# COMPACT_ATOMS: atom_id res chain seq x y z
N MET A 1 17.66 -37.21 -0.38
CA MET A 1 18.48 -37.03 0.84
C MET A 1 18.05 -38.03 1.91
N SER A 2 18.98 -38.58 2.70
CA SER A 2 18.66 -39.51 3.80
C SER A 2 17.94 -38.78 4.95
N LYS A 3 16.90 -39.38 5.52
CA LYS A 3 16.18 -38.81 6.67
C LYS A 3 16.91 -39.09 7.98
N LEU A 4 16.84 -38.15 8.93
CA LEU A 4 17.41 -38.24 10.27
C LEU A 4 16.30 -38.06 11.32
N ASN A 5 16.35 -38.78 12.44
CA ASN A 5 15.41 -38.58 13.55
C ASN A 5 15.98 -37.56 14.53
N ILE A 6 15.23 -36.50 14.78
CA ILE A 6 15.60 -35.39 15.67
C ILE A 6 14.51 -35.26 16.73
N ILE A 7 14.87 -34.87 17.96
CA ILE A 7 13.92 -34.58 19.03
C ILE A 7 13.94 -33.06 19.24
N ILE A 8 12.85 -32.38 18.90
CA ILE A 8 12.72 -30.93 19.08
C ILE A 8 11.50 -30.64 19.96
N ASN A 9 11.68 -29.87 21.03
CA ASN A 9 10.63 -29.55 22.01
C ASN A 9 9.88 -30.83 22.46
N ARG A 10 10.65 -31.88 22.79
CA ARG A 10 10.17 -33.22 23.18
C ARG A 10 9.36 -33.98 22.12
N LYS A 11 9.33 -33.53 20.86
CA LYS A 11 8.68 -34.21 19.74
C LYS A 11 9.71 -34.82 18.79
N ILE A 12 9.49 -36.06 18.36
CA ILE A 12 10.33 -36.69 17.34
C ILE A 12 9.89 -36.16 15.97
N VAL A 13 10.85 -35.65 15.20
CA VAL A 13 10.64 -35.11 13.85
C VAL A 13 11.65 -35.67 12.86
N GLN A 14 11.33 -35.61 11.57
CA GLN A 14 12.21 -36.06 10.49
C GLN A 14 12.94 -34.88 9.85
N GLY A 15 14.26 -34.92 9.98
CA GLY A 15 15.20 -34.03 9.30
C GLY A 15 15.76 -34.62 8.00
N LEU A 16 16.33 -33.79 7.13
CA LEU A 16 17.09 -34.15 5.94
C LEU A 16 18.58 -33.96 6.21
N ARG A 17 19.40 -34.98 5.97
CA ARG A 17 20.86 -34.88 6.15
C ARG A 17 21.42 -33.69 5.36
N GLY A 18 22.17 -32.83 6.04
CA GLY A 18 22.80 -31.64 5.47
C GLY A 18 22.03 -30.33 5.72
N GLU A 19 20.78 -30.40 6.18
CA GLU A 19 20.00 -29.20 6.53
C GLU A 19 20.44 -28.61 7.88
N SER A 20 20.30 -27.31 8.06
CA SER A 20 20.46 -26.64 9.36
C SER A 20 19.25 -26.86 10.27
N ILE A 21 19.40 -26.65 11.59
CA ILE A 21 18.26 -26.70 12.53
C ILE A 21 17.16 -25.71 12.12
N LEU A 22 17.54 -24.53 11.60
CA LEU A 22 16.59 -23.52 11.16
C LEU A 22 15.85 -23.95 9.89
N GLU A 23 16.54 -24.50 8.88
CA GLU A 23 15.93 -25.05 7.67
C GLU A 23 14.93 -26.16 8.01
N MET A 24 15.35 -27.11 8.86
CA MET A 24 14.50 -28.19 9.36
C MET A 24 13.25 -27.62 10.05
N SER A 25 13.45 -26.68 10.99
CA SER A 25 12.37 -26.10 11.79
C SER A 25 11.36 -25.38 10.89
N ARG A 26 11.81 -24.55 9.94
CA ARG A 26 10.94 -23.86 8.97
C ARG A 26 10.12 -24.85 8.13
N ARG A 27 10.76 -25.89 7.59
CA ARG A 27 10.09 -26.94 6.81
C ARG A 27 9.02 -27.68 7.60
N LEU A 28 9.18 -27.78 8.92
CA LEU A 28 8.24 -28.43 9.84
C LEU A 28 7.24 -27.48 10.49
N GLY A 29 7.27 -26.18 10.17
CA GLY A 29 6.40 -25.18 10.78
C GLY A 29 6.73 -24.85 12.24
N ILE A 30 7.96 -25.11 12.68
CA ILE A 30 8.48 -24.74 14.01
C ILE A 30 9.15 -23.37 13.89
N GLU A 31 8.60 -22.36 14.56
CA GLU A 31 9.15 -21.00 14.51
C GLU A 31 10.41 -20.89 15.38
N ILE A 32 11.50 -20.44 14.77
CA ILE A 32 12.72 -20.00 15.45
C ILE A 32 13.02 -18.58 14.93
N PRO A 33 13.08 -17.56 15.80
CA PRO A 33 13.17 -16.17 15.37
C PRO A 33 14.53 -15.83 14.76
N THR A 34 14.53 -14.99 13.73
CA THR A 34 15.75 -14.48 13.07
C THR A 34 15.56 -13.05 12.62
N LEU A 35 16.57 -12.20 12.82
CA LEU A 35 16.61 -10.86 12.20
C LEU A 35 17.69 -10.75 11.12
N CYS A 36 18.83 -11.43 11.28
CA CYS A 36 19.99 -11.33 10.36
C CYS A 36 20.07 -12.40 9.29
N HIS A 37 19.05 -13.26 9.14
CA HIS A 37 19.05 -14.35 8.18
C HIS A 37 17.88 -14.20 7.21
N ASP A 38 18.17 -14.40 5.94
CA ASP A 38 17.25 -14.43 4.81
C ASP A 38 17.46 -15.78 4.11
N PRO A 39 16.41 -16.49 3.67
CA PRO A 39 16.56 -17.77 2.97
C PRO A 39 17.46 -17.71 1.72
N ARG A 40 17.59 -16.53 1.08
CA ARG A 40 18.42 -16.31 -0.11
C ARG A 40 19.90 -16.10 0.20
N LEU A 41 20.28 -16.09 1.48
CA LEU A 41 21.62 -15.74 1.94
C LEU A 41 22.18 -16.85 2.82
N GLU A 42 23.49 -17.05 2.72
CA GLU A 42 24.22 -17.95 3.63
C GLU A 42 24.05 -17.52 5.11
N PRO A 43 24.12 -18.45 6.08
CA PRO A 43 23.97 -18.11 7.49
C PRO A 43 25.04 -17.12 8.01
N TYR A 44 24.60 -16.06 8.70
CA TYR A 44 25.49 -15.04 9.30
C TYR A 44 25.69 -15.16 10.81
N SER A 45 24.70 -15.74 11.52
CA SER A 45 24.70 -15.98 12.97
C SER A 45 24.99 -14.76 13.89
N SER A 46 24.71 -13.52 13.46
CA SER A 46 25.05 -12.31 14.25
C SER A 46 23.98 -11.82 15.23
N CYS A 47 22.68 -12.05 14.95
CA CYS A 47 21.60 -11.48 15.77
C CYS A 47 21.32 -12.24 17.07
N TYR A 48 21.85 -13.47 17.22
CA TYR A 48 21.62 -14.37 18.36
C TYR A 48 20.15 -14.70 18.71
N LEU A 49 19.17 -14.34 17.87
CA LEU A 49 17.78 -14.72 18.10
C LEU A 49 17.52 -16.20 17.81
N CYS A 50 18.18 -16.75 16.80
CA CYS A 50 17.98 -18.15 16.39
C CYS A 50 18.64 -19.17 17.30
N VAL A 51 19.14 -18.74 18.47
CA VAL A 51 19.80 -19.66 19.39
C VAL A 51 18.81 -20.68 19.95
N VAL A 52 19.30 -21.91 20.12
CA VAL A 52 18.58 -23.05 20.70
C VAL A 52 19.47 -23.75 21.71
N GLU A 53 18.86 -24.47 22.64
CA GLU A 53 19.57 -25.34 23.57
C GLU A 53 19.64 -26.76 22.99
N ILE A 54 20.84 -27.36 22.99
CA ILE A 54 21.06 -28.71 22.46
C ILE A 54 21.69 -29.57 23.56
N ASP A 55 21.09 -30.73 23.85
CA ASP A 55 21.58 -31.62 24.88
C ASP A 55 23.01 -32.09 24.56
N GLY A 56 23.91 -31.97 25.55
CA GLY A 56 25.31 -32.36 25.42
C GLY A 56 26.22 -31.32 24.74
N MET A 57 25.68 -30.20 24.24
CA MET A 57 26.48 -29.09 23.70
C MET A 57 26.66 -27.97 24.73
N ARG A 58 27.82 -27.30 24.69
CA ARG A 58 28.12 -26.20 25.61
C ARG A 58 27.52 -24.89 25.10
N GLY A 59 26.65 -24.29 25.91
CA GLY A 59 26.03 -23.00 25.60
C GLY A 59 24.93 -23.11 24.53
N LEU A 60 24.30 -21.98 24.23
CA LEU A 60 23.25 -21.95 23.22
C LEU A 60 23.88 -21.94 21.82
N GLN A 61 23.31 -22.73 20.90
CA GLN A 61 23.84 -22.89 19.55
C GLN A 61 22.97 -22.13 18.54
N PRO A 62 23.55 -21.43 17.55
CA PRO A 62 22.78 -20.77 16.50
C PRO A 62 22.13 -21.81 15.57
N ALA A 63 20.80 -21.83 15.51
CA ALA A 63 20.07 -22.78 14.67
C ALA A 63 20.33 -22.59 13.16
N CYS A 64 20.67 -21.38 12.72
CA CYS A 64 20.85 -21.08 11.30
C CYS A 64 22.11 -21.72 10.68
N SER A 65 23.16 -21.96 11.47
CA SER A 65 24.42 -22.54 10.99
C SER A 65 24.70 -23.95 11.52
N THR A 66 24.01 -24.37 12.58
CA THR A 66 24.17 -25.71 13.16
C THR A 66 23.46 -26.76 12.30
N LYS A 67 24.21 -27.71 11.75
CA LYS A 67 23.68 -28.84 10.95
C LYS A 67 23.11 -29.94 11.84
N ILE A 68 22.00 -30.55 11.42
CA ILE A 68 21.35 -31.61 12.19
C ILE A 68 22.12 -32.94 12.13
N THR A 69 22.08 -33.71 13.22
CA THR A 69 22.64 -35.07 13.30
C THR A 69 21.64 -36.03 13.94
N GLU A 70 21.72 -37.33 13.61
CA GLU A 70 20.84 -38.35 14.17
C GLU A 70 20.78 -38.29 15.70
N GLY A 71 19.58 -38.31 16.26
CA GLY A 71 19.34 -38.33 17.71
C GLY A 71 19.54 -37.00 18.43
N MET A 72 19.80 -35.90 17.71
CA MET A 72 19.96 -34.57 18.31
C MET A 72 18.69 -34.15 19.07
N ARG A 73 18.87 -33.62 20.28
CA ARG A 73 17.78 -33.12 21.17
C ARG A 73 17.88 -31.62 21.30
N ILE A 74 16.82 -30.91 20.92
CA ILE A 74 16.80 -29.46 20.75
C ILE A 74 15.61 -28.88 21.53
N GLU A 75 15.86 -27.87 22.34
CA GLU A 75 14.82 -27.08 23.01
C GLU A 75 14.90 -25.64 22.47
N THR A 76 13.80 -25.15 21.89
CA THR A 76 13.74 -23.83 21.24
C THR A 76 13.22 -22.73 22.14
N GLU A 77 12.60 -23.07 23.28
CA GLU A 77 11.93 -22.14 24.21
C GLU A 77 12.30 -22.42 25.68
N SER A 78 13.52 -22.93 25.95
CA SER A 78 13.98 -23.04 27.34
C SER A 78 14.12 -21.65 27.98
N GLU A 79 14.04 -21.57 29.31
CA GLU A 79 14.18 -20.29 30.04
C GLU A 79 15.49 -19.56 29.67
N ARG A 80 16.57 -20.32 29.43
CA ARG A 80 17.86 -19.79 28.99
C ARG A 80 17.77 -19.17 27.59
N VAL A 81 17.08 -19.83 26.67
CA VAL A 81 16.87 -19.33 25.29
C VAL A 81 16.04 -18.06 25.31
N VAL A 82 14.89 -18.07 25.99
CA VAL A 82 13.99 -16.91 26.11
C VAL A 82 14.72 -15.70 26.69
N LYS A 83 15.49 -15.89 27.77
CA LYS A 83 16.28 -14.83 28.39
C LYS A 83 17.37 -14.28 27.46
N SER A 84 18.04 -15.15 26.71
CA SER A 84 19.06 -14.74 25.73
C SER A 84 18.46 -13.92 24.59
N ARG A 85 17.28 -14.32 24.08
CA ARG A 85 16.56 -13.59 23.03
C ARG A 85 16.10 -12.22 23.50
N LYS A 86 15.48 -12.14 24.70
CA LYS A 86 15.10 -10.85 25.32
C LYS A 86 16.31 -9.92 25.44
N PHE A 87 17.43 -10.41 25.97
CA PHE A 87 18.67 -9.62 26.11
C PHE A 87 19.19 -9.09 24.76
N ALA A 88 19.19 -9.93 23.71
CA ALA A 88 19.62 -9.52 22.38
C ALA A 88 18.73 -8.42 21.78
N LEU A 89 17.41 -8.53 21.96
CA LEU A 89 16.43 -7.53 21.49
C LEU A 89 16.58 -6.20 22.23
N GLU A 90 16.73 -6.24 23.55
CA GLU A 90 16.96 -5.06 24.38
C GLU A 90 18.25 -4.33 23.98
N LEU A 91 19.32 -5.05 23.65
CA LEU A 91 20.57 -4.47 23.18
C LEU A 91 20.45 -3.85 21.77
N MET A 92 19.66 -4.44 20.88
CA MET A 92 19.38 -3.82 19.58
C MET A 92 18.51 -2.56 19.75
N ALA A 93 17.50 -2.64 20.63
CA ALA A 93 16.59 -1.53 20.91
C ALA A 93 17.30 -0.33 21.55
N SER A 94 18.41 -0.52 22.25
CA SER A 94 19.18 0.57 22.88
C SER A 94 19.96 1.44 21.89
N ASN A 95 20.01 1.09 20.61
CA ASN A 95 20.59 1.93 19.55
C ASN A 95 19.58 2.19 18.40
N HIS A 96 18.30 1.86 18.60
CA HIS A 96 17.23 2.02 17.61
C HIS A 96 16.51 3.36 17.84
N TYR A 97 17.11 4.45 17.38
CA TYR A 97 16.62 5.83 17.56
C TYR A 97 15.46 6.19 16.61
N ALA A 98 14.34 5.46 16.70
CA ALA A 98 13.19 5.65 15.81
C ALA A 98 11.85 5.57 16.56
N ASP A 99 10.81 6.16 15.99
CA ASP A 99 9.45 6.05 16.51
C ASP A 99 8.68 4.96 15.76
N CYS A 100 8.17 3.96 16.48
CA CYS A 100 7.26 3.00 15.87
C CYS A 100 5.90 3.64 15.58
N VAL A 101 5.43 4.53 16.45
CA VAL A 101 4.12 5.19 16.38
C VAL A 101 4.31 6.70 16.51
N ALA A 102 3.54 7.48 15.75
CA ALA A 102 3.60 8.93 15.81
C ALA A 102 3.07 9.48 17.16
N PRO A 103 3.65 10.58 17.69
CA PRO A 103 3.22 11.20 18.95
C PRO A 103 1.74 11.58 19.00
N CYS A 104 1.14 11.91 17.84
CA CYS A 104 -0.26 12.28 17.71
C CYS A 104 -1.23 11.10 17.94
N LYS A 105 -0.83 9.86 17.60
CA LYS A 105 -1.57 8.63 17.92
C LYS A 105 -1.37 8.23 19.38
N GLU A 106 -0.13 8.34 19.87
CA GLU A 106 0.20 7.97 21.24
C GLU A 106 -0.50 8.85 22.29
N THR A 107 -0.53 10.16 22.07
CA THR A 107 -1.17 11.11 23.00
C THR A 107 -2.70 11.07 22.90
N CYS A 108 -3.26 10.47 21.86
CA CYS A 108 -4.71 10.33 21.72
C CYS A 108 -5.23 9.26 22.69
N PRO A 109 -6.13 9.58 23.64
CA PRO A 109 -6.64 8.59 24.60
C PRO A 109 -7.35 7.40 23.93
N ALA A 110 -8.03 7.63 22.81
CA ALA A 110 -8.66 6.57 22.03
C ALA A 110 -7.66 5.81 21.12
N GLY A 111 -6.44 6.33 20.94
CA GLY A 111 -5.42 5.73 20.07
C GLY A 111 -5.76 5.82 18.58
N VAL A 112 -6.41 6.92 18.16
CA VAL A 112 -6.81 7.15 16.76
C VAL A 112 -5.57 7.21 15.86
N ASP A 113 -5.61 6.49 14.74
CA ASP A 113 -4.51 6.44 13.79
C ASP A 113 -4.43 7.68 12.89
N VAL A 114 -3.88 8.75 13.45
CA VAL A 114 -3.78 10.05 12.78
C VAL A 114 -3.01 9.99 11.47
N GLN A 115 -1.81 9.40 11.48
CA GLN A 115 -0.98 9.36 10.28
C GLN A 115 -1.62 8.48 9.19
N GLY A 116 -2.25 7.37 9.58
CA GLY A 116 -2.94 6.49 8.62
C GLY A 116 -4.13 7.17 7.94
N TYR A 117 -5.01 7.87 8.68
CA TYR A 117 -6.17 8.49 8.02
C TYR A 117 -5.77 9.74 7.21
N ILE A 118 -4.71 10.47 7.61
CA ILE A 118 -4.18 11.57 6.79
C ILE A 118 -3.63 11.03 5.45
N ALA A 119 -2.93 9.90 5.49
CA ALA A 119 -2.46 9.22 4.27
C ALA A 119 -3.64 8.83 3.36
N LEU A 120 -4.73 8.28 3.93
CA LEU A 120 -5.92 7.93 3.16
C LEU A 120 -6.65 9.15 2.58
N ILE A 121 -6.70 10.28 3.31
CA ILE A 121 -7.25 11.55 2.78
C ILE A 121 -6.40 12.04 1.61
N ASN A 122 -5.06 12.01 1.73
CA ASN A 122 -4.13 12.38 0.65
C ASN A 122 -4.34 11.52 -0.61
N GLN A 123 -4.71 10.24 -0.44
CA GLN A 123 -5.01 9.31 -1.52
C GLN A 123 -6.45 9.46 -2.09
N GLY A 124 -7.30 10.29 -1.48
CA GLY A 124 -8.72 10.46 -1.83
C GLY A 124 -9.62 9.32 -1.36
N LYS A 125 -9.21 8.57 -0.34
CA LYS A 125 -9.92 7.41 0.23
C LYS A 125 -10.66 7.80 1.51
N HIS A 126 -11.64 8.70 1.38
CA HIS A 126 -12.35 9.31 2.53
C HIS A 126 -13.16 8.29 3.34
N ARG A 127 -13.86 7.37 2.67
CA ARG A 127 -14.62 6.30 3.32
C ARG A 127 -13.72 5.39 4.15
N GLU A 128 -12.56 5.00 3.62
CA GLU A 128 -11.55 4.22 4.32
C GLU A 128 -10.91 5.00 5.48
N ALA A 129 -10.64 6.30 5.29
CA ALA A 129 -10.11 7.17 6.33
C ALA A 129 -11.07 7.24 7.53
N THR A 130 -12.36 7.46 7.27
CA THR A 130 -13.40 7.44 8.31
C THR A 130 -13.52 6.05 8.95
N GLY A 131 -13.46 4.98 8.16
CA GLY A 131 -13.44 3.61 8.68
C GLY A 131 -12.24 3.32 9.58
N LEU A 132 -11.06 3.83 9.25
CA LEU A 132 -9.86 3.71 10.07
C LEU A 132 -10.00 4.46 11.40
N ILE A 133 -10.62 5.65 11.40
CA ILE A 133 -10.94 6.38 12.63
C ILE A 133 -11.94 5.57 13.48
N LYS A 134 -13.02 5.08 12.86
CA LYS A 134 -14.10 4.30 13.49
C LYS A 134 -13.65 3.00 14.17
N LYS A 135 -12.47 2.44 13.81
CA LYS A 135 -11.85 1.33 14.55
C LYS A 135 -11.59 1.65 16.03
N THR A 136 -11.44 2.92 16.37
CA THR A 136 -11.05 3.37 17.72
C THR A 136 -11.95 4.47 18.27
N ASN A 137 -12.58 5.24 17.39
CA ASN A 137 -13.46 6.34 17.72
C ASN A 137 -14.73 6.28 16.87
N PRO A 138 -15.88 5.85 17.42
CA PRO A 138 -17.13 5.72 16.67
C PRO A 138 -17.87 7.04 16.45
N LEU A 139 -17.35 8.17 16.93
CA LEU A 139 -17.96 9.49 16.80
C LEU A 139 -17.00 10.49 16.12
N PRO A 140 -16.47 10.18 14.92
CA PRO A 140 -15.48 11.01 14.24
C PRO A 140 -15.97 12.43 13.91
N ALA A 141 -17.22 12.60 13.45
CA ALA A 141 -17.76 13.90 13.03
C ALA A 141 -18.01 14.83 14.22
N ILE A 142 -18.42 14.26 15.35
CA ILE A 142 -18.54 14.98 16.62
C ILE A 142 -17.15 15.38 17.12
N CYS A 143 -16.20 14.45 17.12
CA CYS A 143 -14.84 14.75 17.54
C CYS A 143 -14.18 15.82 16.66
N GLY A 144 -14.43 15.82 15.35
CA GLY A 144 -13.88 16.83 14.42
C GLY A 144 -14.36 18.27 14.69
N ARG A 145 -15.37 18.45 15.54
CA ARG A 145 -15.93 19.75 15.93
C ARG A 145 -15.50 20.19 17.33
N VAL A 146 -15.54 19.27 18.31
CA VAL A 146 -15.42 19.64 19.74
C VAL A 146 -14.29 18.96 20.51
N CYS A 147 -13.41 18.22 19.85
CA CYS A 147 -12.26 17.59 20.50
C CYS A 147 -11.30 18.64 21.10
N VAL A 148 -10.60 18.26 22.17
CA VAL A 148 -9.54 19.09 22.80
C VAL A 148 -8.18 18.97 22.10
N ARG A 149 -8.10 18.19 21.01
CA ARG A 149 -6.96 18.09 20.08
C ARG A 149 -5.58 17.80 20.73
N PRO A 150 -5.45 16.81 21.64
CA PRO A 150 -4.17 16.47 22.24
C PRO A 150 -3.13 16.01 21.20
N CYS A 151 -3.63 15.44 20.09
CA CYS A 151 -2.84 15.07 18.93
C CYS A 151 -2.18 16.26 18.23
N GLU A 152 -2.82 17.43 18.19
CA GLU A 152 -2.25 18.66 17.59
C GLU A 152 -1.21 19.27 18.53
N VAL A 153 -1.43 19.21 19.85
CA VAL A 153 -0.47 19.67 20.86
C VAL A 153 0.83 18.85 20.81
N ALA A 154 0.73 17.53 20.68
CA ALA A 154 1.89 16.64 20.57
C ALA A 154 2.53 16.62 19.16
N CYS A 155 1.95 17.34 18.18
CA CYS A 155 2.46 17.32 16.82
C CYS A 155 3.86 17.95 16.74
N ARG A 156 4.82 17.25 16.14
CA ARG A 156 6.21 17.74 15.98
C ARG A 156 6.33 18.93 15.03
N ARG A 157 5.28 19.23 14.24
CA ARG A 157 5.22 20.46 13.44
C ARG A 157 5.27 21.73 14.30
N ASN A 158 4.81 21.65 15.56
CA ASN A 158 4.98 22.74 16.53
C ASN A 158 6.46 23.12 16.76
N LEU A 159 7.40 22.19 16.60
CA LEU A 159 8.83 22.46 16.75
C LEU A 159 9.42 23.26 15.57
N VAL A 160 8.79 23.20 14.40
CA VAL A 160 9.27 23.84 13.15
C VAL A 160 8.56 25.18 12.91
N GLU A 161 7.26 25.22 13.20
CA GLU A 161 6.36 26.33 12.82
C GLU A 161 5.59 26.95 14.00
N GLY A 162 5.68 26.36 15.19
CA GLY A 162 4.87 26.77 16.34
C GLY A 162 3.38 26.39 16.24
N VAL A 163 2.96 25.69 15.18
CA VAL A 163 1.59 25.22 14.99
C VAL A 163 1.52 23.81 14.40
N GLY A 164 0.69 22.96 14.99
CA GLY A 164 0.44 21.59 14.55
C GLY A 164 -0.26 21.49 13.20
N VAL A 165 -0.31 20.26 12.67
CA VAL A 165 -1.22 19.91 11.56
C VAL A 165 -2.67 20.03 12.03
N GLY A 166 -3.58 20.48 11.16
CA GLY A 166 -5.03 20.51 11.31
C GLY A 166 -5.65 19.12 11.34
N ILE A 167 -5.19 18.29 12.28
CA ILE A 167 -5.57 16.89 12.46
C ILE A 167 -7.09 16.76 12.68
N ASP A 168 -7.66 17.65 13.50
CA ASP A 168 -9.09 17.64 13.80
C ASP A 168 -9.93 18.12 12.62
N TYR A 169 -9.42 19.10 11.88
CA TYR A 169 -10.05 19.64 10.67
C TYR A 169 -10.11 18.58 9.56
N LEU A 170 -9.03 17.84 9.36
CA LEU A 170 -8.98 16.70 8.42
C LEU A 170 -9.93 15.57 8.84
N LYS A 171 -10.06 15.32 10.15
CA LYS A 171 -11.02 14.34 10.68
C LYS A 171 -12.45 14.74 10.35
N ARG A 172 -12.81 16.01 10.59
CA ARG A 172 -14.11 16.56 10.22
C ARG A 172 -14.37 16.45 8.72
N TYR A 173 -13.41 16.89 7.89
CA TYR A 173 -13.52 16.86 6.44
C TYR A 173 -13.90 15.46 5.91
N THR A 174 -13.18 14.42 6.33
CA THR A 174 -13.46 13.06 5.86
C THR A 174 -14.73 12.47 6.45
N SER A 175 -15.09 12.82 7.69
CA SER A 175 -16.31 12.32 8.33
C SER A 175 -17.57 12.98 7.77
N ASP A 176 -17.51 14.25 7.41
CA ASP A 176 -18.64 14.97 6.81
C ASP A 176 -18.93 14.39 5.41
N ILE A 177 -17.90 14.05 4.62
CA ILE A 177 -18.06 13.33 3.34
C ILE A 177 -18.70 11.94 3.54
N ASP A 178 -18.22 11.15 4.50
CA ASP A 178 -18.78 9.81 4.80
C ASP A 178 -20.24 9.89 5.27
N MET A 179 -20.59 10.96 5.99
CA MET A 179 -21.92 11.16 6.56
C MET A 179 -22.98 11.48 5.49
N GLU A 180 -22.61 12.21 4.45
CA GLU A 180 -23.49 12.56 3.33
C GLU A 180 -23.50 11.50 2.20
N ALA A 181 -22.60 10.51 2.26
CA ALA A 181 -22.52 9.45 1.26
C ALA A 181 -23.64 8.40 1.42
N GLU A 182 -24.23 7.96 0.29
CA GLU A 182 -25.22 6.88 0.28
C GLU A 182 -24.65 5.56 0.82
N ASP A 183 -23.35 5.31 0.58
CA ASP A 183 -22.61 4.12 0.97
C ASP A 183 -21.70 4.32 2.20
N ARG A 184 -22.14 5.16 3.14
CA ARG A 184 -21.41 5.49 4.38
C ARG A 184 -20.76 4.27 5.06
N PHE A 185 -19.60 4.48 5.68
CA PHE A 185 -18.88 3.39 6.34
C PHE A 185 -19.64 2.88 7.57
N LEU A 186 -19.95 1.58 7.53
CA LEU A 186 -20.38 0.78 8.66
C LEU A 186 -19.36 -0.34 8.93
N PRO A 187 -18.96 -0.60 10.19
CA PRO A 187 -18.10 -1.72 10.53
C PRO A 187 -18.76 -3.07 10.24
N GLU A 188 -17.93 -4.08 10.00
CA GLU A 188 -18.39 -5.46 9.93
C GLU A 188 -18.81 -5.96 11.34
N ILE A 189 -19.97 -6.60 11.41
CA ILE A 189 -20.49 -7.21 12.64
C ILE A 189 -20.10 -8.69 12.66
N LYS A 190 -19.40 -9.11 13.71
CA LYS A 190 -19.07 -10.53 13.91
C LYS A 190 -20.33 -11.40 14.10
N PRO A 191 -20.24 -12.73 13.88
CA PRO A 191 -21.37 -13.62 14.10
C PRO A 191 -22.02 -13.44 15.49
N ALA A 192 -23.35 -13.49 15.53
CA ALA A 192 -24.11 -13.26 16.75
C ALA A 192 -23.70 -14.23 17.87
N THR A 193 -23.37 -13.66 19.03
CA THR A 193 -22.94 -14.40 20.22
C THR A 193 -24.10 -14.94 21.07
N GLY A 194 -25.32 -14.44 20.82
CA GLY A 194 -26.51 -14.71 21.65
C GLY A 194 -26.52 -14.00 23.01
N LYS A 195 -25.50 -13.19 23.31
CA LYS A 195 -25.38 -12.44 24.58
C LYS A 195 -26.00 -11.05 24.49
N LYS A 196 -26.60 -10.61 25.59
CA LYS A 196 -27.27 -9.31 25.71
C LYS A 196 -26.59 -8.41 26.73
N VAL A 197 -26.37 -7.16 26.38
CA VAL A 197 -25.75 -6.16 27.27
C VAL A 197 -26.62 -4.91 27.37
N ALA A 198 -26.90 -4.48 28.60
CA ALA A 198 -27.56 -3.20 28.86
C ALA A 198 -26.50 -2.10 29.05
N VAL A 199 -26.65 -1.00 28.34
CA VAL A 199 -25.78 0.19 28.47
C VAL A 199 -26.62 1.33 29.04
N ILE A 200 -26.19 1.91 30.16
CA ILE A 200 -26.94 2.96 30.85
C ILE A 200 -26.34 4.32 30.49
N GLY A 201 -27.10 5.14 29.77
CA GLY A 201 -26.70 6.43 29.23
C GLY A 201 -26.28 6.37 27.75
N ALA A 202 -26.85 7.25 26.93
CA ALA A 202 -26.54 7.45 25.52
C ALA A 202 -25.58 8.65 25.30
N GLY A 203 -24.67 8.88 26.25
CA GLY A 203 -23.55 9.80 26.09
C GLY A 203 -22.37 9.16 25.33
N PRO A 204 -21.24 9.88 25.14
CA PRO A 204 -20.13 9.40 24.33
C PRO A 204 -19.55 8.06 24.78
N GLY A 205 -19.41 7.83 26.10
CA GLY A 205 -18.94 6.55 26.64
C GLY A 205 -19.91 5.40 26.37
N GLY A 206 -21.21 5.62 26.59
CA GLY A 206 -22.25 4.62 26.36
C GLY A 206 -22.48 4.29 24.88
N LEU A 207 -22.56 5.32 24.02
CA LEU A 207 -22.62 5.16 22.57
C LEU A 207 -21.41 4.38 22.05
N SER A 208 -20.21 4.72 22.54
CA SER A 208 -18.99 4.01 22.16
C SER A 208 -18.99 2.55 22.63
N ALA A 209 -19.40 2.29 23.87
CA ALA A 209 -19.49 0.92 24.38
C ALA A 209 -20.48 0.07 23.57
N ALA A 210 -21.66 0.61 23.27
CA ALA A 210 -22.67 -0.08 22.48
C ALA A 210 -22.19 -0.37 21.05
N TYR A 211 -21.52 0.58 20.40
CA TYR A 211 -20.91 0.39 19.08
C TYR A 211 -19.93 -0.80 19.06
N PHE A 212 -18.98 -0.84 20.01
CA PHE A 212 -17.97 -1.90 20.04
C PHE A 212 -18.56 -3.26 20.45
N LEU A 213 -19.56 -3.30 21.33
CA LEU A 213 -20.29 -4.53 21.65
C LEU A 213 -21.03 -5.09 20.43
N ALA A 214 -21.69 -4.23 19.66
CA ALA A 214 -22.38 -4.62 18.44
C ALA A 214 -21.40 -5.19 17.40
N CYS A 215 -20.24 -4.56 17.20
CA CYS A 215 -19.19 -5.07 16.32
C CYS A 215 -18.71 -6.48 16.71
N GLU A 216 -18.68 -6.80 18.02
CA GLU A 216 -18.32 -8.12 18.53
C GLU A 216 -19.47 -9.16 18.45
N GLY A 217 -20.62 -8.78 17.89
CA GLY A 217 -21.78 -9.68 17.73
C GLY A 217 -22.64 -9.82 18.98
N HIS A 218 -22.50 -8.92 19.96
CA HIS A 218 -23.39 -8.85 21.13
C HIS A 218 -24.62 -7.98 20.85
N HIS A 219 -25.76 -8.34 21.42
CA HIS A 219 -26.98 -7.53 21.35
C HIS A 219 -26.92 -6.44 22.44
N ALA A 220 -26.69 -5.19 22.04
CA ALA A 220 -26.62 -4.06 22.96
C ALA A 220 -27.91 -3.23 22.95
N GLU A 221 -28.42 -2.91 24.14
CA GLU A 221 -29.53 -1.98 24.32
C GLU A 221 -29.11 -0.83 25.25
N ILE A 222 -29.29 0.40 24.80
CA ILE A 222 -29.00 1.62 25.56
C ILE A 222 -30.28 2.11 26.23
N PHE A 223 -30.19 2.46 27.51
CA PHE A 223 -31.25 3.10 28.29
C PHE A 223 -30.85 4.53 28.60
N GLU A 224 -31.54 5.50 28.00
CA GLU A 224 -31.26 6.93 28.12
C GLU A 224 -32.34 7.62 28.95
N ALA A 225 -31.91 8.39 29.95
CA ALA A 225 -32.83 9.10 30.85
C ALA A 225 -33.54 10.28 30.17
N SER A 226 -32.95 10.83 29.11
CA SER A 226 -33.43 12.00 28.38
C SER A 226 -34.25 11.61 27.12
N PRO A 227 -34.96 12.56 26.49
CA PRO A 227 -35.74 12.29 25.28
C PRO A 227 -34.92 11.95 24.02
N HIS A 228 -33.65 12.36 23.98
CA HIS A 228 -32.76 12.16 22.83
C HIS A 228 -31.37 11.69 23.26
N ALA A 229 -30.68 10.98 22.37
CA ALA A 229 -29.31 10.53 22.57
C ALA A 229 -28.29 11.68 22.43
N GLY A 230 -27.08 11.46 22.94
CA GLY A 230 -25.95 12.40 22.91
C GLY A 230 -25.44 12.74 24.31
N GLY A 231 -26.27 12.61 25.35
CA GLY A 231 -25.89 13.00 26.72
C GLY A 231 -25.35 14.43 26.77
N MET A 232 -24.19 14.63 27.39
CA MET A 232 -23.54 15.96 27.47
C MET A 232 -23.13 16.55 26.11
N LEU A 233 -23.04 15.74 25.04
CA LEU A 233 -22.83 16.26 23.68
C LEU A 233 -23.99 17.11 23.20
N ARG A 234 -25.23 16.69 23.53
CA ARG A 234 -26.46 17.39 23.14
C ARG A 234 -26.86 18.43 24.18
N TYR A 235 -26.86 18.03 25.45
CA TYR A 235 -27.39 18.83 26.54
C TYR A 235 -26.37 19.79 27.18
N GLY A 236 -25.10 19.70 26.76
CA GLY A 236 -24.00 20.49 27.32
C GLY A 236 -23.20 21.30 26.31
N ILE A 237 -23.41 21.10 24.99
CA ILE A 237 -22.72 21.82 23.92
C ILE A 237 -23.77 22.47 23.01
N PRO A 238 -23.66 23.77 22.72
CA PRO A 238 -24.67 24.46 21.92
C PRO A 238 -24.58 24.15 20.41
N PRO A 239 -25.70 24.24 19.66
CA PRO A 239 -25.78 23.87 18.24
C PRO A 239 -24.82 24.58 17.30
N TYR A 240 -24.40 25.82 17.60
CA TYR A 240 -23.46 26.56 16.75
C TYR A 240 -22.03 25.99 16.76
N ARG A 241 -21.71 25.11 17.73
CA ARG A 241 -20.45 24.34 17.78
C ARG A 241 -20.67 22.87 17.39
N LEU A 242 -21.77 22.29 17.83
CA LEU A 242 -22.11 20.91 17.54
C LEU A 242 -23.60 20.81 17.18
N PRO A 243 -23.94 20.82 15.88
CA PRO A 243 -25.32 20.72 15.46
C PRO A 243 -25.97 19.40 15.90
N ASN A 244 -27.23 19.47 16.35
CA ASN A 244 -27.99 18.30 16.78
C ASN A 244 -28.17 17.25 15.66
N GLU A 245 -28.27 17.69 14.41
CA GLU A 245 -28.34 16.83 13.23
C GLU A 245 -27.09 15.93 13.09
N VAL A 246 -25.90 16.48 13.38
CA VAL A 246 -24.64 15.71 13.34
C VAL A 246 -24.64 14.62 14.42
N ILE A 247 -25.16 14.93 15.61
CA ILE A 247 -25.32 13.95 16.70
C ILE A 247 -26.30 12.86 16.28
N GLU A 248 -27.42 13.22 15.67
CA GLU A 248 -28.43 12.26 15.17
C GLU A 248 -27.85 11.33 14.12
N LYS A 249 -27.17 11.86 13.10
CA LYS A 249 -26.54 11.05 12.03
C LYS A 249 -25.48 10.06 12.57
N GLU A 250 -24.70 10.44 13.58
CA GLU A 250 -23.74 9.54 14.23
C GLU A 250 -24.42 8.46 15.08
N VAL A 251 -25.48 8.84 15.81
CA VAL A 251 -26.30 7.87 16.57
C VAL A 251 -26.99 6.89 15.62
N GLU A 252 -27.49 7.35 14.48
CA GLU A 252 -28.04 6.51 13.41
C GLU A 252 -27.00 5.54 12.85
N GLY A 253 -25.73 5.96 12.76
CA GLY A 253 -24.63 5.06 12.40
C GLY A 253 -24.47 3.89 13.38
N ILE A 254 -24.69 4.15 14.68
CA ILE A 254 -24.62 3.13 15.73
C ILE A 254 -25.88 2.24 15.74
N THR A 255 -27.08 2.82 15.62
CA THR A 255 -28.33 2.05 15.61
C THR A 255 -28.48 1.21 14.34
N ALA A 256 -27.87 1.61 13.22
CA ALA A 256 -27.76 0.80 12.01
C ALA A 256 -27.02 -0.53 12.24
N LEU A 257 -26.24 -0.66 13.32
CA LEU A 257 -25.61 -1.93 13.73
C LEU A 257 -26.55 -2.86 14.52
N GLY A 258 -27.81 -2.47 14.70
CA GLY A 258 -28.80 -3.23 15.48
C GLY A 258 -28.87 -2.84 16.96
N VAL A 259 -28.13 -1.82 17.39
CA VAL A 259 -28.22 -1.25 18.74
C VAL A 259 -29.59 -0.58 18.91
N LYS A 260 -30.28 -0.89 20.02
CA LYS A 260 -31.56 -0.26 20.37
C LYS A 260 -31.36 0.80 21.44
N ILE A 261 -32.08 1.91 21.35
CA ILE A 261 -32.07 2.97 22.35
C ILE A 261 -33.47 3.16 22.91
N HIS A 262 -33.61 3.09 24.23
CA HIS A 262 -34.84 3.33 24.97
C HIS A 262 -34.75 4.67 25.71
N TYR A 263 -35.50 5.65 25.24
CA TYR A 263 -35.51 7.00 25.80
C TYR A 263 -36.42 7.13 27.03
N ASN A 264 -36.17 8.16 27.83
CA ASN A 264 -36.90 8.44 29.08
C ASN A 264 -36.86 7.27 30.08
N GLN A 265 -35.78 6.49 30.09
CA GLN A 265 -35.54 5.36 31.00
C GLN A 265 -34.38 5.69 31.94
N LYS A 266 -34.68 5.95 33.20
CA LYS A 266 -33.73 6.37 34.22
C LYS A 266 -33.56 5.29 35.27
N LEU A 267 -32.33 4.78 35.39
CA LEU A 267 -31.97 3.78 36.39
C LEU A 267 -32.19 4.32 37.82
N GLY A 268 -32.81 3.51 38.67
CA GLY A 268 -33.17 3.87 40.05
C GLY A 268 -34.45 4.70 40.18
N ASP A 269 -35.17 4.92 39.08
CA ASP A 269 -36.46 5.64 39.05
C ASP A 269 -37.52 4.78 38.36
N ASN A 270 -37.59 4.82 37.03
CA ASN A 270 -38.52 4.03 36.22
C ASN A 270 -37.87 2.84 35.50
N LEU A 271 -36.57 2.62 35.71
CA LEU A 271 -35.81 1.44 35.30
C LEU A 271 -35.12 0.83 36.53
N SER A 272 -35.32 -0.46 36.79
CA SER A 272 -34.70 -1.15 37.93
C SER A 272 -33.52 -2.04 37.50
N TYR A 273 -32.48 -2.10 38.32
CA TYR A 273 -31.35 -3.01 38.12
C TYR A 273 -31.78 -4.48 38.22
N LYS A 274 -32.82 -4.78 39.00
CA LYS A 274 -33.44 -6.12 39.05
C LYS A 274 -33.88 -6.61 37.68
N ASP A 275 -34.55 -5.75 36.92
CA ASP A 275 -35.04 -6.09 35.58
C ASP A 275 -33.90 -6.20 34.58
N LEU A 276 -32.88 -5.35 34.70
CA LEU A 276 -31.67 -5.43 33.88
C LEU A 276 -30.93 -6.75 34.11
N LYS A 277 -30.69 -7.12 35.38
CA LYS A 277 -30.02 -8.38 35.76
C LYS A 277 -30.78 -9.63 35.29
N LYS A 278 -32.10 -9.56 35.18
CA LYS A 278 -32.93 -10.68 34.69
C LYS A 278 -32.85 -10.85 33.18
N ASN A 279 -32.74 -9.76 32.42
CA ASN A 279 -32.91 -9.75 30.97
C ASN A 279 -31.59 -9.64 30.18
N PHE A 280 -30.49 -9.24 30.83
CA PHE A 280 -29.19 -9.00 30.22
C PHE A 280 -28.10 -9.79 30.95
N ASP A 281 -27.08 -10.24 30.20
CA ASP A 281 -25.94 -10.97 30.75
C ASP A 281 -24.94 -10.04 31.48
N ALA A 282 -24.86 -8.78 31.06
CA ALA A 282 -23.97 -7.76 31.64
C ALA A 282 -24.56 -6.35 31.53
N VAL A 283 -24.04 -5.43 32.36
CA VAL A 283 -24.44 -4.02 32.39
C VAL A 283 -23.21 -3.11 32.28
N ILE A 284 -23.28 -2.05 31.47
CA ILE A 284 -22.26 -1.00 31.39
C ILE A 284 -22.88 0.34 31.81
N LEU A 285 -22.29 0.99 32.82
CA LEU A 285 -22.72 2.28 33.36
C LEU A 285 -21.94 3.42 32.67
N GLY A 286 -22.61 4.19 31.81
CA GLY A 286 -22.09 5.33 31.06
C GLY A 286 -22.85 6.64 31.36
N ILE A 287 -23.13 6.89 32.63
CA ILE A 287 -24.10 7.90 33.12
C ILE A 287 -23.64 9.38 33.02
N GLY A 288 -22.34 9.63 32.81
CA GLY A 288 -21.76 10.97 32.76
C GLY A 288 -21.82 11.75 34.10
N SER A 289 -21.36 13.01 34.09
CA SER A 289 -21.48 13.95 35.23
C SER A 289 -22.50 15.05 34.91
N GLN A 290 -23.76 14.80 35.27
CA GLN A 290 -24.93 15.53 34.78
C GLN A 290 -25.37 16.73 35.64
N ASN A 291 -24.88 16.88 36.87
CA ASN A 291 -25.30 17.94 37.78
C ASN A 291 -24.29 19.09 37.80
N GLY A 292 -24.76 20.33 37.69
CA GLY A 292 -23.93 21.52 37.89
C GLY A 292 -23.62 21.80 39.36
N THR A 293 -22.55 22.55 39.60
CA THR A 293 -22.18 23.04 40.93
C THR A 293 -22.60 24.50 41.10
N GLY A 294 -23.13 24.86 42.27
CA GLY A 294 -23.42 26.26 42.63
C GLY A 294 -22.17 27.12 42.76
N ILE A 295 -22.37 28.42 43.04
CA ILE A 295 -21.26 29.38 43.15
C ILE A 295 -20.41 29.10 44.40
N GLY A 296 -21.05 28.61 45.47
CA GLY A 296 -20.39 28.30 46.75
C GLY A 296 -20.08 29.53 47.60
N CYS A 297 -20.81 30.62 47.39
CA CYS A 297 -20.72 31.85 48.17
C CYS A 297 -22.01 32.12 48.96
N GLU A 298 -22.00 33.09 49.87
CA GLU A 298 -23.21 33.46 50.62
C GLU A 298 -24.32 33.91 49.65
N ASN A 299 -25.55 33.43 49.88
CA ASN A 299 -26.77 33.72 49.09
C ASN A 299 -26.77 33.22 47.63
N ASP A 300 -26.01 32.17 47.31
CA ASP A 300 -25.96 31.61 45.94
C ASP A 300 -27.24 30.87 45.49
N ASP A 301 -28.26 30.83 46.34
CA ASP A 301 -29.62 30.32 46.10
C ASP A 301 -30.60 31.39 45.59
N ALA A 302 -30.15 32.62 45.33
CA ALA A 302 -31.00 33.71 44.84
C ALA A 302 -31.63 33.41 43.47
N GLY A 303 -32.79 34.01 43.19
CA GLY A 303 -33.40 33.98 41.86
C GLY A 303 -32.51 34.62 40.78
N ASN A 304 -32.67 34.20 39.52
CA ASN A 304 -31.83 34.57 38.36
C ASN A 304 -30.37 34.04 38.38
N ILE A 305 -30.09 33.05 39.22
CA ILE A 305 -28.84 32.30 39.20
C ILE A 305 -29.10 30.90 38.65
N PHE A 306 -28.35 30.50 37.63
CA PHE A 306 -28.43 29.18 37.02
C PHE A 306 -27.06 28.51 37.06
N SER A 307 -27.00 27.19 37.24
CA SER A 307 -25.78 26.48 36.86
C SER A 307 -25.65 26.49 35.33
N GLY A 308 -24.42 26.58 34.82
CA GLY A 308 -24.17 26.67 33.38
C GLY A 308 -24.68 25.44 32.62
N ILE A 309 -24.62 24.27 33.24
CA ILE A 309 -25.15 23.03 32.64
C ILE A 309 -26.68 23.08 32.58
N ASP A 310 -27.33 23.50 33.65
CA ASP A 310 -28.80 23.57 33.68
C ASP A 310 -29.32 24.62 32.70
N PHE A 311 -28.62 25.74 32.56
CA PHE A 311 -28.92 26.76 31.55
C PHE A 311 -28.92 26.18 30.13
N LEU A 312 -27.82 25.54 29.71
CA LEU A 312 -27.69 24.95 28.38
C LEU A 312 -28.69 23.79 28.19
N ARG A 313 -28.80 22.91 29.19
CA ARG A 313 -29.70 21.76 29.16
C ARG A 313 -31.16 22.18 29.08
N ASN A 314 -31.58 23.20 29.83
CA ASN A 314 -32.97 23.67 29.81
C ASN A 314 -33.33 24.27 28.45
N MET A 315 -32.42 25.03 27.82
CA MET A 315 -32.65 25.54 26.46
C MET A 315 -32.88 24.41 25.46
N GLU A 316 -32.05 23.36 25.51
CA GLU A 316 -32.19 22.20 24.64
C GLU A 316 -33.45 21.38 24.95
N MET A 317 -33.73 21.11 26.22
CA MET A 317 -34.90 20.31 26.65
C MET A 317 -36.24 20.99 26.36
N THR A 318 -36.30 22.32 26.43
CA THR A 318 -37.54 23.09 26.23
C THR A 318 -37.68 23.63 24.82
N GLY A 319 -36.58 23.74 24.07
CA GLY A 319 -36.51 24.47 22.80
C GLY A 319 -36.69 25.99 22.95
N GLN A 320 -36.83 26.51 24.18
CA GLN A 320 -37.07 27.92 24.45
C GLN A 320 -35.74 28.63 24.76
N LYS A 321 -35.49 29.72 24.04
CA LYS A 321 -34.33 30.58 24.28
C LYS A 321 -34.63 31.54 25.42
N TYR A 322 -33.65 31.78 26.28
CA TYR A 322 -33.70 32.89 27.22
C TYR A 322 -33.66 34.22 26.46
N ASP A 323 -34.39 35.22 26.95
CA ASP A 323 -34.31 36.59 26.46
C ASP A 323 -33.42 37.41 27.39
N PHE A 324 -32.20 37.68 26.93
CA PHE A 324 -31.25 38.53 27.62
C PHE A 324 -31.12 39.92 26.96
N THR A 325 -32.09 40.33 26.15
CA THR A 325 -32.09 41.64 25.50
C THR A 325 -31.98 42.76 26.53
N GLY A 326 -30.89 43.52 26.47
CA GLY A 326 -30.61 44.62 27.40
C GLY A 326 -30.25 44.19 28.83
N LYS A 327 -29.93 42.91 29.06
CA LYS A 327 -29.57 42.33 30.37
C LYS A 327 -28.07 42.14 30.53
N LYS A 328 -27.57 42.37 31.75
CA LYS A 328 -26.17 42.14 32.14
C LYS A 328 -25.99 40.73 32.71
N VAL A 329 -25.12 39.93 32.10
CA VAL A 329 -24.91 38.53 32.46
C VAL A 329 -23.47 38.29 32.90
N ALA A 330 -23.29 37.72 34.08
CA ALA A 330 -21.97 37.23 34.51
C ALA A 330 -21.87 35.71 34.37
N VAL A 331 -20.77 35.23 33.81
CA VAL A 331 -20.43 33.79 33.77
C VAL A 331 -19.27 33.53 34.72
N ILE A 332 -19.49 32.69 35.74
CA ILE A 332 -18.47 32.38 36.74
C ILE A 332 -17.82 31.05 36.37
N GLY A 333 -16.57 31.08 35.93
CA GLY A 333 -15.85 29.89 35.49
C GLY A 333 -14.82 30.19 34.40
N GLY A 334 -14.06 29.16 34.01
CA GLY A 334 -13.05 29.30 32.94
C GLY A 334 -12.87 28.06 32.07
N GLY A 335 -13.77 27.07 32.17
CA GLY A 335 -13.77 25.86 31.33
C GLY A 335 -14.62 26.00 30.08
N ASN A 336 -14.67 24.96 29.24
CA ASN A 336 -15.43 24.97 27.99
C ASN A 336 -16.92 25.31 28.21
N THR A 337 -17.56 24.73 29.24
CA THR A 337 -18.94 25.10 29.61
C THR A 337 -19.12 26.59 29.89
N ALA A 338 -18.11 27.26 30.44
CA ALA A 338 -18.17 28.71 30.65
C ALA A 338 -18.13 29.48 29.33
N MET A 339 -17.31 29.04 28.37
CA MET A 339 -17.26 29.62 27.03
C MET A 339 -18.56 29.39 26.26
N ASP A 340 -19.13 28.19 26.37
CA ASP A 340 -20.42 27.86 25.79
C ASP A 340 -21.54 28.73 26.38
N CYS A 341 -21.55 28.93 27.70
CA CYS A 341 -22.52 29.77 28.39
C CYS A 341 -22.43 31.24 27.97
N CYS A 342 -21.23 31.85 27.93
CA CYS A 342 -21.11 33.28 27.60
C CYS A 342 -21.45 33.57 26.13
N ARG A 343 -20.97 32.73 25.21
CA ARG A 343 -21.28 32.84 23.76
C ARG A 343 -22.76 32.57 23.46
N THR A 344 -23.40 31.68 24.22
CA THR A 344 -24.85 31.45 24.14
C THR A 344 -25.63 32.63 24.71
N ALA A 345 -25.20 33.22 25.82
CA ALA A 345 -25.84 34.40 26.40
C ALA A 345 -25.82 35.61 25.45
N MET A 346 -24.72 35.81 24.71
CA MET A 346 -24.63 36.81 23.63
C MET A 346 -25.66 36.53 22.52
N ARG A 347 -25.80 35.27 22.08
CA ARG A 347 -26.81 34.85 21.07
C ARG A 347 -28.26 34.92 21.57
N CYS A 348 -28.45 34.96 22.88
CA CYS A 348 -29.73 35.23 23.54
C CYS A 348 -30.04 36.73 23.69
N GLY A 349 -29.25 37.61 23.06
CA GLY A 349 -29.53 39.05 22.96
C GLY A 349 -28.83 39.93 24.00
N SER A 350 -27.99 39.37 24.89
CA SER A 350 -27.20 40.20 25.80
C SER A 350 -26.14 40.98 25.04
N THR A 351 -25.94 42.25 25.41
CA THR A 351 -24.86 43.11 24.90
C THR A 351 -23.76 43.36 25.94
N ASP A 352 -23.90 42.77 27.14
CA ASP A 352 -22.99 42.97 28.28
C ASP A 352 -22.81 41.65 29.03
N VAL A 353 -21.92 40.80 28.50
CA VAL A 353 -21.56 39.50 29.08
C VAL A 353 -20.13 39.55 29.60
N THR A 354 -19.96 39.29 30.90
CA THR A 354 -18.64 39.29 31.56
C THR A 354 -18.32 37.92 32.17
N VAL A 355 -17.16 37.36 31.81
CA VAL A 355 -16.61 36.15 32.43
C VAL A 355 -15.80 36.53 33.67
N LEU A 356 -16.16 35.99 34.83
CA LEU A 356 -15.44 36.14 36.09
C LEU A 356 -14.58 34.89 36.33
N TYR A 357 -13.26 35.06 36.34
CA TYR A 357 -12.32 33.96 36.56
C TYR A 357 -11.30 34.28 37.65
N ARG A 358 -11.15 33.34 38.58
CA ARG A 358 -10.30 33.49 39.78
C ARG A 358 -8.78 33.45 39.51
N ARG A 359 -8.36 33.20 38.27
CA ARG A 359 -6.94 33.17 37.82
C ARG A 359 -6.79 34.04 36.57
N THR A 360 -5.61 33.98 35.92
CA THR A 360 -5.38 34.64 34.63
C THR A 360 -5.82 33.75 33.47
N GLU A 361 -5.85 34.31 32.27
CA GLU A 361 -6.18 33.59 31.03
C GLU A 361 -5.32 32.34 30.82
N LYS A 362 -4.02 32.40 31.13
CA LYS A 362 -3.08 31.28 30.95
C LYS A 362 -3.47 30.04 31.76
N GLU A 363 -4.18 30.20 32.87
CA GLU A 363 -4.64 29.09 33.70
C GLU A 363 -6.10 28.69 33.41
N MET A 364 -6.76 29.24 32.39
CA MET A 364 -8.10 28.81 31.99
C MET A 364 -8.07 27.37 31.44
N PRO A 365 -8.95 26.47 31.91
CA PRO A 365 -9.04 25.12 31.39
C PRO A 365 -9.78 24.99 30.05
N ALA A 366 -10.46 26.03 29.56
CA ALA A 366 -11.10 26.01 28.24
C ALA A 366 -10.08 25.87 27.10
N ASN A 367 -10.52 25.32 25.97
CA ASN A 367 -9.71 25.26 24.76
C ASN A 367 -9.34 26.70 24.33
N PRO A 368 -8.06 27.03 24.06
CA PRO A 368 -7.64 28.37 23.66
C PRO A 368 -8.43 28.96 22.48
N ILE A 369 -8.84 28.11 21.52
CA ILE A 369 -9.65 28.55 20.37
C ILE A 369 -10.99 29.11 20.85
N GLU A 370 -11.65 28.47 21.82
CA GLU A 370 -12.94 28.93 22.35
C GLU A 370 -12.83 30.26 23.09
N ILE A 371 -11.69 30.51 23.75
CA ILE A 371 -11.38 31.80 24.40
C ILE A 371 -11.10 32.89 23.36
N HIS A 372 -10.48 32.53 22.23
CA HIS A 372 -10.23 33.46 21.14
C HIS A 372 -11.54 33.85 20.45
N GLU A 373 -12.36 32.86 20.06
CA GLU A 373 -13.63 33.07 19.38
C GLU A 373 -14.63 33.85 20.23
N SER A 374 -14.68 33.63 21.55
CA SER A 374 -15.55 34.39 22.45
C SER A 374 -15.17 35.88 22.53
N LYS A 375 -13.88 36.21 22.46
CA LYS A 375 -13.40 37.60 22.45
C LYS A 375 -13.76 38.31 21.14
N LEU A 376 -13.67 37.60 20.01
CA LEU A 376 -14.12 38.12 18.71
C LEU A 376 -15.63 38.43 18.72
N GLU A 377 -16.40 37.68 19.50
CA GLU A 377 -17.85 37.90 19.71
C GLU A 377 -18.16 38.99 20.76
N GLY A 378 -17.14 39.67 21.32
CA GLY A 378 -17.32 40.83 22.20
C GLY A 378 -17.45 40.52 23.70
N ILE A 379 -17.14 39.29 24.14
CA ILE A 379 -17.24 38.88 25.55
C ILE A 379 -16.14 39.52 26.39
N GLN A 380 -16.51 40.07 27.55
CA GLN A 380 -15.60 40.72 28.48
C GLN A 380 -15.05 39.72 29.51
N TYR A 381 -13.83 39.98 30.00
CA TYR A 381 -13.16 39.12 30.98
C TYR A 381 -12.68 39.92 32.19
N SER A 382 -13.08 39.47 33.38
CA SER A 382 -12.55 39.95 34.66
C SER A 382 -11.74 38.84 35.32
N PHE A 383 -10.44 38.82 35.00
CA PHE A 383 -9.48 37.90 35.60
C PHE A 383 -9.19 38.26 37.06
N LEU A 384 -8.58 37.32 37.78
CA LEU A 384 -8.20 37.48 39.19
C LEU A 384 -9.37 38.00 40.05
N THR A 385 -10.57 37.51 39.76
CA THR A 385 -11.80 37.97 40.41
C THR A 385 -12.62 36.76 40.83
N ALA A 386 -13.06 36.73 42.08
CA ALA A 386 -13.87 35.65 42.62
C ALA A 386 -15.09 36.19 43.39
N PRO A 387 -16.24 35.50 43.32
CA PRO A 387 -17.45 35.89 44.03
C PRO A 387 -17.28 35.74 45.55
N ALA A 388 -17.82 36.70 46.30
CA ALA A 388 -17.83 36.73 47.76
C ALA A 388 -19.22 36.50 48.33
N LYS A 389 -20.21 37.22 47.78
CA LYS A 389 -21.60 37.23 48.24
C LYS A 389 -22.53 37.72 47.14
N VAL A 390 -23.71 37.11 47.05
CA VAL A 390 -24.82 37.58 46.22
C VAL A 390 -25.69 38.56 47.01
N ASN A 391 -25.97 39.72 46.43
CA ASN A 391 -26.87 40.72 47.00
C ASN A 391 -28.26 40.58 46.35
N LYS A 392 -29.28 40.32 47.18
CA LYS A 392 -30.67 40.10 46.74
C LYS A 392 -31.45 41.41 46.66
N ASP A 393 -32.41 41.50 45.75
CA ASP A 393 -33.45 42.54 45.73
C ASP A 393 -34.56 42.24 46.75
N GLU A 394 -35.57 43.12 46.81
CA GLU A 394 -36.73 42.96 47.72
C GLU A 394 -37.59 41.71 47.42
N ASN A 395 -37.44 41.13 46.22
CA ASN A 395 -38.15 39.93 45.77
C ASN A 395 -37.31 38.64 45.92
N GLY A 396 -36.08 38.73 46.44
CA GLY A 396 -35.17 37.60 46.59
C GLY A 396 -34.39 37.22 45.33
N ASN A 397 -34.42 38.04 44.27
CA ASN A 397 -33.65 37.86 43.03
C ASN A 397 -32.28 38.55 43.11
N LEU A 398 -31.37 38.18 42.22
CA LEU A 398 -30.08 38.85 42.06
C LEU A 398 -30.25 40.36 41.76
N LYS A 399 -29.53 41.20 42.51
CA LYS A 399 -29.36 42.64 42.24
C LYS A 399 -27.92 43.00 41.86
N SER A 400 -26.96 42.46 42.61
CA SER A 400 -25.52 42.65 42.36
C SER A 400 -24.71 41.51 42.97
N LEU A 401 -23.47 41.36 42.53
CA LEU A 401 -22.51 40.38 43.02
C LEU A 401 -21.31 41.09 43.65
N THR A 402 -21.10 40.90 44.94
CA THR A 402 -19.87 41.34 45.60
C THR A 402 -18.75 40.35 45.26
N CYS A 403 -17.68 40.85 44.68
CA CYS A 403 -16.47 40.11 44.33
C CYS A 403 -15.27 40.64 45.11
N PHE A 404 -14.20 39.85 45.21
CA PHE A 404 -12.89 40.32 45.67
C PHE A 404 -11.80 40.01 44.65
N ARG A 405 -10.68 40.75 44.73
CA ARG A 405 -9.51 40.52 43.89
C ARG A 405 -8.66 39.35 44.42
N MET A 406 -8.04 38.65 43.48
CA MET A 406 -7.16 37.51 43.71
C MET A 406 -5.73 37.84 43.26
N GLU A 407 -4.76 37.15 43.83
CA GLU A 407 -3.40 37.06 43.31
C GLU A 407 -2.99 35.59 43.08
N LEU A 408 -1.97 35.36 42.26
CA LEU A 408 -1.47 34.02 41.99
C LEU A 408 -0.40 33.62 43.03
N GLY A 409 -0.70 32.62 43.85
CA GLY A 409 0.24 31.95 44.74
C GLY A 409 1.05 30.86 44.03
N GLU A 410 1.61 29.93 44.81
CA GLU A 410 2.40 28.81 44.28
C GLU A 410 1.57 27.86 43.39
N PRO A 411 2.18 27.22 42.37
CA PRO A 411 1.52 26.20 41.56
C PRO A 411 1.08 24.99 42.40
N ASP A 412 -0.10 24.46 42.07
CA ASP A 412 -0.58 23.19 42.58
C ASP A 412 0.07 21.99 41.85
N ALA A 413 -0.29 20.76 42.23
CA ALA A 413 0.26 19.54 41.62
C ALA A 413 -0.06 19.41 40.11
N SER A 414 -1.02 20.18 39.58
CA SER A 414 -1.30 20.28 38.14
C SER A 414 -0.48 21.36 37.43
N GLY A 415 0.43 22.03 38.14
CA GLY A 415 1.23 23.15 37.62
C GLY A 415 0.48 24.48 37.59
N ARG A 416 -0.82 24.52 37.93
CA ARG A 416 -1.64 25.74 37.90
C ARG A 416 -1.45 26.53 39.18
N ARG A 417 -1.19 27.83 39.06
CA ARG A 417 -1.03 28.71 40.23
C ARG A 417 -2.30 28.77 41.08
N ARG A 418 -2.14 28.62 42.40
CA ARG A 418 -3.25 28.68 43.35
C ARG A 418 -3.76 30.12 43.45
N PRO A 419 -5.07 30.37 43.35
CA PRO A 419 -5.60 31.71 43.56
C PRO A 419 -5.66 32.02 45.06
N VAL A 420 -5.14 33.18 45.47
CA VAL A 420 -5.08 33.65 46.86
C VAL A 420 -5.91 34.93 46.99
N LYS A 421 -6.80 34.98 47.97
CA LYS A 421 -7.66 36.15 48.23
C LYS A 421 -6.82 37.33 48.71
N ILE A 422 -7.03 38.51 48.13
CA ILE A 422 -6.50 39.79 48.64
C ILE A 422 -7.53 40.35 49.65
N PRO A 423 -7.24 40.40 50.97
CA PRO A 423 -8.18 40.92 51.96
C PRO A 423 -8.47 42.41 51.75
N GLY A 424 -9.73 42.85 51.92
CA GLY A 424 -10.13 44.25 51.79
C GLY A 424 -10.28 44.76 50.35
N SER A 425 -10.30 43.86 49.37
CA SER A 425 -10.42 44.17 47.94
C SER A 425 -11.84 43.97 47.39
N GLU A 426 -12.85 43.97 48.26
CA GLU A 426 -14.25 43.77 47.90
C GLU A 426 -14.81 44.91 47.03
N PHE A 427 -15.55 44.58 45.96
CA PHE A 427 -16.27 45.52 45.10
C PHE A 427 -17.54 44.87 44.52
N ASP A 428 -18.53 45.69 44.19
CA ASP A 428 -19.82 45.21 43.68
C ASP A 428 -19.91 45.35 42.15
N ILE A 429 -20.52 44.34 41.51
CA ILE A 429 -20.86 44.35 40.09
C ILE A 429 -22.40 44.21 39.97
N GLU A 430 -23.06 45.19 39.36
CA GLU A 430 -24.50 45.11 39.06
C GLU A 430 -24.77 44.16 37.90
N LEU A 431 -25.65 43.17 38.11
CA LEU A 431 -25.92 42.07 37.20
C LEU A 431 -27.39 41.66 37.27
N ASP A 432 -27.98 41.30 36.13
CA ASP A 432 -29.35 40.75 36.08
C ASP A 432 -29.35 39.23 36.25
N TYR A 433 -28.32 38.54 35.72
CA TYR A 433 -28.21 37.08 35.73
C TYR A 433 -26.78 36.60 36.03
N ILE A 434 -26.67 35.44 36.68
CA ILE A 434 -25.40 34.71 36.85
C ILE A 434 -25.53 33.28 36.31
N LEU A 435 -24.54 32.87 35.52
CA LEU A 435 -24.35 31.50 35.04
C LEU A 435 -23.12 30.88 35.73
N ALA A 436 -23.34 29.96 36.67
CA ALA A 436 -22.29 29.29 37.44
C ALA A 436 -21.73 28.07 36.70
N ALA A 437 -20.56 28.20 36.07
CA ALA A 437 -19.86 27.17 35.30
C ALA A 437 -18.59 26.68 36.03
N ILE A 438 -18.75 26.23 37.27
CA ILE A 438 -17.63 25.96 38.22
C ILE A 438 -17.27 24.46 38.33
N GLY A 439 -18.03 23.57 37.68
CA GLY A 439 -17.74 22.14 37.63
C GLY A 439 -19.01 21.28 37.57
N GLN A 440 -18.84 19.99 37.29
CA GLN A 440 -19.92 19.02 37.20
C GLN A 440 -19.73 17.92 38.25
N LYS A 441 -20.83 17.31 38.69
CA LYS A 441 -20.84 16.17 39.62
C LYS A 441 -21.69 15.04 39.08
N THR A 442 -21.24 13.82 39.34
CA THR A 442 -21.97 12.59 39.04
C THR A 442 -23.11 12.40 40.04
N ASN A 443 -24.28 12.06 39.54
CA ASN A 443 -25.43 11.66 40.35
C ASN A 443 -25.56 10.13 40.33
N VAL A 444 -25.34 9.51 41.50
CA VAL A 444 -25.35 8.06 41.72
C VAL A 444 -26.53 7.58 42.58
N ASN A 445 -27.66 8.31 42.55
CA ASN A 445 -28.85 7.99 43.38
C ASN A 445 -29.46 6.60 43.11
N PHE A 446 -29.03 5.87 42.08
CA PHE A 446 -29.45 4.50 41.78
C PHE A 446 -28.65 3.41 42.52
N ILE A 447 -27.64 3.79 43.31
CA ILE A 447 -26.73 2.86 43.97
C ILE A 447 -27.46 1.86 44.88
N ASP A 448 -28.51 2.31 45.56
CA ASP A 448 -29.29 1.49 46.48
C ASP A 448 -29.99 0.34 45.73
N ASP A 449 -30.62 0.64 44.58
CA ASP A 449 -31.27 -0.36 43.71
C ASP A 449 -30.26 -1.41 43.16
N ILE A 450 -29.04 -1.00 42.82
CA ILE A 450 -27.98 -1.94 42.43
C ILE A 450 -27.58 -2.82 43.61
N ASN A 451 -27.30 -2.22 44.77
CA ASN A 451 -26.80 -2.93 45.95
C ASN A 451 -27.80 -3.94 46.51
N GLU A 452 -29.10 -3.62 46.48
CA GLU A 452 -30.18 -4.52 46.90
C GLU A 452 -30.29 -5.80 46.05
N HIS A 453 -29.82 -5.77 44.80
CA HIS A 453 -30.08 -6.81 43.81
C HIS A 453 -28.83 -7.47 43.21
N ALA A 454 -27.66 -6.85 43.33
CA ALA A 454 -26.40 -7.36 42.80
C ALA A 454 -25.80 -8.49 43.65
N GLY A 455 -25.98 -8.47 44.97
CA GLY A 455 -25.35 -9.41 45.92
C GLY A 455 -23.91 -9.03 46.32
N LYS A 456 -23.39 -7.93 45.78
CA LYS A 456 -22.16 -7.22 46.16
C LYS A 456 -22.45 -5.73 46.10
N GLU A 457 -21.79 -4.94 46.95
CA GLU A 457 -21.94 -3.48 46.93
C GLU A 457 -21.12 -2.86 45.79
N LEU A 458 -21.74 -1.95 45.04
CA LEU A 458 -21.06 -1.06 44.10
C LEU A 458 -20.27 -0.02 44.90
N VAL A 459 -18.95 -0.02 44.74
CA VAL A 459 -18.07 0.89 45.49
C VAL A 459 -17.98 2.24 44.77
N LEU A 460 -18.03 3.33 45.54
CA LEU A 460 -17.73 4.68 45.07
C LEU A 460 -16.34 5.12 45.51
N ASN A 461 -15.68 5.92 44.68
CA ASN A 461 -14.40 6.51 45.00
C ASN A 461 -14.55 7.70 45.97
N LYS A 462 -13.44 8.26 46.45
CA LYS A 462 -13.42 9.39 47.41
C LYS A 462 -14.10 10.67 46.94
N TRP A 463 -14.40 10.80 45.64
CA TRP A 463 -15.03 11.95 45.01
C TRP A 463 -16.54 11.75 44.78
N GLY A 464 -17.06 10.54 45.05
CA GLY A 464 -18.46 10.19 44.84
C GLY A 464 -18.78 9.63 43.45
N ASP A 465 -17.77 9.34 42.64
CA ASP A 465 -17.92 8.67 41.33
C ASP A 465 -17.77 7.14 41.48
N ILE A 466 -18.14 6.37 40.45
CA ILE A 466 -18.09 4.90 40.47
C ILE A 466 -16.63 4.41 40.51
N ASP A 467 -16.30 3.54 41.46
CA ASP A 467 -14.98 2.91 41.51
C ASP A 467 -14.91 1.72 40.53
N ALA A 468 -13.97 1.81 39.59
CA ALA A 468 -13.72 0.78 38.59
C ALA A 468 -12.22 0.59 38.38
N ASN A 469 -11.81 -0.63 38.03
CA ASN A 469 -10.41 -0.94 37.77
C ASN A 469 -9.87 -0.06 36.63
N THR A 470 -8.78 0.66 36.85
CA THR A 470 -8.26 1.64 35.88
C THR A 470 -7.76 1.03 34.57
N LYS A 471 -7.50 -0.29 34.53
CA LYS A 471 -7.01 -1.00 33.34
C LYS A 471 -8.07 -1.84 32.64
N THR A 472 -9.18 -2.15 33.30
CA THR A 472 -10.23 -3.03 32.74
C THR A 472 -11.63 -2.43 32.81
N LEU A 473 -11.84 -1.38 33.62
CA LEU A 473 -13.12 -0.72 33.88
C LEU A 473 -14.21 -1.63 34.45
N GLN A 474 -13.82 -2.79 34.99
CA GLN A 474 -14.70 -3.64 35.78
C GLN A 474 -14.91 -3.02 37.17
N THR A 475 -16.16 -3.02 37.65
CA THR A 475 -16.50 -2.54 38.99
C THR A 475 -16.30 -3.65 40.05
N SER A 476 -16.71 -3.40 41.29
CA SER A 476 -16.77 -4.42 42.35
C SER A 476 -17.78 -5.56 42.07
N ILE A 477 -18.68 -5.38 41.10
CA ILE A 477 -19.68 -6.37 40.68
C ILE A 477 -19.24 -7.00 39.36
N ASP A 478 -19.11 -8.33 39.34
CA ASP A 478 -18.39 -9.06 38.28
C ASP A 478 -18.95 -8.85 36.86
N ASN A 479 -20.27 -8.69 36.72
CA ASN A 479 -20.96 -8.46 35.45
C ASN A 479 -21.33 -6.98 35.19
N VAL A 480 -20.78 -6.04 35.97
CA VAL A 480 -21.01 -4.60 35.83
C VAL A 480 -19.71 -3.87 35.55
N PHE A 481 -19.71 -3.07 34.48
CA PHE A 481 -18.60 -2.23 34.04
C PHE A 481 -19.04 -0.76 34.09
N ALA A 482 -18.09 0.18 34.19
CA ALA A 482 -18.39 1.60 34.19
C ALA A 482 -17.39 2.39 33.33
N CYS A 483 -17.85 3.42 32.62
CA CYS A 483 -17.03 4.23 31.73
C CYS A 483 -17.49 5.68 31.63
N GLY A 484 -16.61 6.55 31.14
CA GLY A 484 -16.85 7.97 30.99
C GLY A 484 -16.78 8.71 32.32
N ASP A 485 -17.34 9.93 32.33
CA ASP A 485 -17.22 10.84 33.48
C ASP A 485 -17.76 10.26 34.80
N GLY A 486 -18.67 9.29 34.72
CA GLY A 486 -19.17 8.58 35.91
C GLY A 486 -18.12 7.77 36.68
N VAL A 487 -16.92 7.57 36.13
CA VAL A 487 -15.77 6.90 36.78
C VAL A 487 -14.67 7.90 37.16
N THR A 488 -14.35 8.83 36.25
CA THR A 488 -13.20 9.74 36.40
C THR A 488 -13.56 11.12 36.96
N GLY A 489 -14.84 11.45 37.05
CA GLY A 489 -15.31 12.82 37.05
C GLY A 489 -15.21 13.44 35.63
N PRO A 490 -15.55 14.74 35.47
CA PRO A 490 -15.60 15.40 34.17
C PRO A 490 -14.29 15.25 33.38
N ALA A 491 -14.33 14.43 32.33
CA ALA A 491 -13.22 14.14 31.44
C ALA A 491 -13.47 14.73 30.05
N THR A 492 -12.52 14.53 29.14
CA THR A 492 -12.68 14.96 27.75
C THR A 492 -13.48 13.94 26.94
N LEU A 493 -14.17 14.40 25.90
CA LEU A 493 -14.93 13.55 24.98
C LEU A 493 -14.15 12.30 24.52
N ILE A 494 -12.91 12.50 24.10
CA ILE A 494 -12.08 11.42 23.56
C ILE A 494 -11.65 10.40 24.61
N GLU A 495 -11.55 10.79 25.88
CA GLU A 495 -11.32 9.87 27.01
C GLU A 495 -12.55 9.03 27.30
N ALA A 496 -13.75 9.62 27.27
CA ALA A 496 -15.01 8.89 27.43
C ALA A 496 -15.19 7.82 26.34
N ILE A 497 -14.85 8.15 25.09
CA ILE A 497 -14.84 7.20 23.96
C ILE A 497 -13.82 6.06 24.22
N ALA A 498 -12.61 6.41 24.64
CA ALA A 498 -11.57 5.42 24.94
C ALA A 498 -12.00 4.43 26.04
N GLN A 499 -12.64 4.94 27.09
CA GLN A 499 -13.18 4.13 28.17
C GLN A 499 -14.37 3.29 27.74
N GLY A 500 -15.28 3.82 26.91
CA GLY A 500 -16.39 3.06 26.34
C GLY A 500 -15.90 1.83 25.59
N ARG A 501 -14.86 1.98 24.76
CA ARG A 501 -14.18 0.87 24.09
C ARG A 501 -13.57 -0.14 25.06
N LEU A 502 -12.83 0.34 26.06
CA LEU A 502 -12.17 -0.54 27.05
C LEU A 502 -13.20 -1.34 27.86
N ALA A 503 -14.29 -0.70 28.29
CA ALA A 503 -15.38 -1.37 29.00
C ALA A 503 -16.06 -2.43 28.11
N ALA A 504 -16.31 -2.13 26.83
CA ALA A 504 -16.83 -3.10 25.87
C ALA A 504 -15.89 -4.30 25.66
N GLN A 505 -14.58 -4.07 25.58
CA GLN A 505 -13.58 -5.15 25.44
C GLN A 505 -13.54 -6.05 26.68
N SER A 506 -13.55 -5.48 27.88
CA SER A 506 -13.59 -6.25 29.14
C SER A 506 -14.90 -7.02 29.28
N CYS A 507 -16.03 -6.39 28.94
CA CYS A 507 -17.34 -7.04 28.91
C CYS A 507 -17.36 -8.22 27.91
N ASN A 508 -16.81 -8.04 26.70
CA ASN A 508 -16.68 -9.11 25.71
C ASN A 508 -15.85 -10.30 26.25
N LYS A 509 -14.70 -10.04 26.90
CA LYS A 509 -13.89 -11.09 27.56
C LYS A 509 -14.71 -11.84 28.62
N PHE A 510 -15.42 -11.11 29.49
CA PHE A 510 -16.30 -11.67 30.51
C PHE A 510 -17.38 -12.58 29.93
N LEU A 511 -18.10 -12.12 28.91
CA LEU A 511 -19.21 -12.85 28.28
C LEU A 511 -18.76 -14.14 27.57
N HIS A 512 -17.50 -14.19 27.13
CA HIS A 512 -16.87 -15.38 26.56
C HIS A 512 -16.20 -16.28 27.61
N GLY A 513 -16.30 -15.97 28.91
CA GLY A 513 -15.67 -16.72 29.98
C GLY A 513 -14.14 -16.66 29.97
N LYS A 514 -13.56 -15.62 29.34
CA LYS A 514 -12.11 -15.38 29.33
C LYS A 514 -11.71 -14.54 30.54
N GLU A 515 -10.47 -14.71 30.99
CA GLU A 515 -9.91 -13.88 32.05
C GLU A 515 -9.85 -12.40 31.61
N ILE A 516 -10.31 -11.50 32.47
CA ILE A 516 -10.33 -10.06 32.22
C ILE A 516 -8.93 -9.50 32.51
N THR A 517 -8.06 -9.64 31.53
CA THR A 517 -6.72 -9.07 31.57
C THR A 517 -6.69 -7.66 30.94
N PRO A 518 -5.75 -6.79 31.36
CA PRO A 518 -5.42 -5.57 30.62
C PRO A 518 -5.08 -5.85 29.15
N PRO A 519 -5.02 -4.81 28.30
CA PRO A 519 -4.49 -4.94 26.94
C PRO A 519 -3.10 -5.59 26.93
N ASP A 520 -2.82 -6.40 25.91
CA ASP A 520 -1.54 -7.08 25.76
C ASP A 520 -0.38 -6.08 25.62
N PHE A 521 0.80 -6.47 26.09
CA PHE A 521 2.00 -5.67 25.89
C PHE A 521 2.34 -5.61 24.40
N GLU A 522 2.62 -4.41 23.90
CA GLU A 522 3.16 -4.17 22.56
C GLU A 522 4.44 -3.35 22.68
N PHE A 523 5.53 -3.83 22.07
CA PHE A 523 6.78 -3.07 22.03
C PHE A 523 6.66 -1.90 21.06
N ILE A 524 6.90 -0.68 21.55
CA ILE A 524 6.92 0.55 20.77
C ILE A 524 8.23 1.29 21.09
N SER A 525 9.07 1.48 20.07
CA SER A 525 10.24 2.35 20.16
C SER A 525 9.83 3.83 20.10
N ARG A 526 10.52 4.68 20.86
CA ARG A 526 10.29 6.13 20.91
C ARG A 526 11.61 6.89 20.93
N LYS A 527 11.74 7.92 20.11
CA LYS A 527 12.91 8.83 20.15
C LYS A 527 13.02 9.56 21.50
N ASP A 528 11.89 9.89 22.12
CA ASP A 528 11.81 10.53 23.45
C ASP A 528 12.40 9.66 24.58
N ASN A 529 12.63 8.36 24.34
CA ASN A 529 13.33 7.50 25.29
C ASN A 529 14.87 7.70 25.28
N PHE A 530 15.41 8.37 24.25
CA PHE A 530 16.83 8.64 24.07
C PHE A 530 17.17 10.12 24.30
N LEU A 531 16.37 11.02 23.75
CA LEU A 531 16.59 12.46 23.81
C LEU A 531 15.27 13.23 23.69
N GLU A 532 15.19 14.34 24.40
CA GLU A 532 14.18 15.36 24.17
C GLU A 532 14.31 15.95 22.75
N GLN A 533 13.21 15.97 22.00
CA GLN A 533 13.17 16.44 20.62
C GLN A 533 13.13 17.97 20.54
N LYS A 534 13.95 18.57 19.68
CA LYS A 534 14.10 20.03 19.52
C LYS A 534 13.87 20.48 18.09
N ALA A 535 13.68 21.79 17.88
CA ALA A 535 13.48 22.39 16.55
C ALA A 535 14.58 22.01 15.54
N ASP A 536 15.84 22.13 15.95
CA ASP A 536 17.03 21.81 15.14
C ASP A 536 17.05 20.36 14.61
N ASP A 537 16.31 19.43 15.22
CA ASP A 537 16.19 18.04 14.75
C ASP A 537 15.33 17.92 13.48
N TYR A 538 14.55 18.95 13.13
CA TYR A 538 13.54 18.92 12.07
C TYR A 538 13.69 20.06 11.05
N GLU A 539 14.13 21.26 11.45
CA GLU A 539 14.17 22.45 10.58
C GLU A 539 15.05 22.28 9.33
N SER A 540 16.07 21.42 9.37
CA SER A 540 16.93 21.16 8.20
C SER A 540 16.33 20.18 7.18
N PHE A 541 15.30 19.42 7.54
CA PHE A 541 14.72 18.36 6.71
C PHE A 541 13.35 18.72 6.13
N PHE A 542 12.65 19.67 6.75
CA PHE A 542 11.27 20.00 6.40
C PHE A 542 11.10 21.49 6.13
N GLU A 543 10.53 21.80 4.97
CA GLU A 543 10.17 23.18 4.63
C GLU A 543 9.02 23.70 5.49
N LYS A 544 9.08 25.00 5.80
CA LYS A 544 8.00 25.70 6.51
C LYS A 544 6.80 25.90 5.58
N GLN A 545 5.61 25.57 6.06
CA GLN A 545 4.33 25.63 5.36
C GLN A 545 3.31 26.33 6.26
N ILE A 546 2.45 27.15 5.66
CA ILE A 546 1.39 27.85 6.39
C ILE A 546 0.25 26.86 6.65
N ARG A 547 -0.29 26.86 7.87
CA ARG A 547 -1.49 26.07 8.21
C ARG A 547 -2.70 26.66 7.51
N GLU A 548 -3.53 25.81 6.91
CA GLU A 548 -4.87 26.21 6.48
C GLU A 548 -5.75 26.38 7.72
N GLU A 549 -6.15 27.61 8.05
CA GLU A 549 -7.07 27.83 9.18
C GLU A 549 -8.49 27.37 8.82
N MET A 550 -9.24 26.90 9.81
CA MET A 550 -10.62 26.47 9.60
C MET A 550 -11.47 27.66 9.14
N PRO A 551 -12.12 27.57 7.95
CA PRO A 551 -13.06 28.60 7.54
C PRO A 551 -14.17 28.77 8.58
N THR A 552 -14.47 30.02 8.97
CA THR A 552 -15.53 30.32 9.94
C THR A 552 -16.46 31.42 9.43
N MET A 553 -17.67 31.48 9.99
CA MET A 553 -18.58 32.61 9.80
C MET A 553 -17.96 33.91 10.29
N GLU A 554 -18.25 35.02 9.61
CA GLU A 554 -17.81 36.35 10.01
C GLU A 554 -18.33 36.73 11.41
N PRO A 555 -17.48 37.22 12.34
CA PRO A 555 -17.85 37.48 13.74
C PRO A 555 -19.13 38.31 13.92
N ASN A 556 -19.32 39.36 13.12
CA ASN A 556 -20.50 40.25 13.19
C ASN A 556 -21.82 39.58 12.78
N THR A 557 -21.77 38.38 12.24
CA THR A 557 -22.96 37.61 11.84
C THR A 557 -23.32 36.51 12.85
N ARG A 558 -22.48 36.28 13.87
CA ARG A 558 -22.60 35.19 14.85
C ARG A 558 -23.61 35.47 15.97
N HIS A 559 -24.76 36.02 15.59
CA HIS A 559 -25.90 36.29 16.48
C HIS A 559 -27.00 35.22 16.36
N ASN A 560 -26.72 34.15 15.62
CA ASN A 560 -27.60 33.01 15.42
C ASN A 560 -26.98 31.73 16.04
N PHE A 561 -27.67 30.61 15.88
CA PHE A 561 -27.23 29.31 16.35
C PHE A 561 -26.73 28.41 15.19
N ASP A 562 -26.43 29.02 14.04
CA ASP A 562 -25.89 28.31 12.89
C ASP A 562 -24.44 27.88 13.18
N GLU A 563 -23.98 26.80 12.56
CA GLU A 563 -22.64 26.27 12.78
C GLU A 563 -21.57 27.29 12.37
N VAL A 564 -20.66 27.64 13.29
CA VAL A 564 -19.67 28.71 13.06
C VAL A 564 -18.53 28.24 12.17
N GLU A 565 -18.02 27.02 12.36
CA GLU A 565 -16.96 26.46 11.54
C GLU A 565 -17.56 25.81 10.29
N LEU A 566 -17.04 26.13 9.10
CA LEU A 566 -17.65 25.75 7.80
C LEU A 566 -17.03 24.49 7.16
N GLY A 567 -15.91 23.99 7.68
CA GLY A 567 -15.18 22.85 7.11
C GLY A 567 -14.19 23.24 6.01
N TYR A 568 -13.31 22.31 5.63
CA TYR A 568 -12.33 22.50 4.56
C TYR A 568 -12.90 22.20 3.18
N THR A 569 -12.40 22.93 2.16
CA THR A 569 -12.53 22.48 0.77
C THR A 569 -11.57 21.30 0.49
N PRO A 570 -11.78 20.52 -0.59
CA PRO A 570 -10.86 19.46 -0.98
C PRO A 570 -9.40 19.93 -1.14
N GLU A 571 -9.19 21.12 -1.71
CA GLU A 571 -7.87 21.68 -1.94
C GLU A 571 -7.16 22.00 -0.62
N GLN A 572 -7.88 22.60 0.34
CA GLN A 572 -7.36 22.89 1.67
C GLN A 572 -7.03 21.62 2.44
N ALA A 573 -7.91 20.61 2.38
CA ALA A 573 -7.67 19.33 3.02
C ALA A 573 -6.42 18.64 2.47
N ILE A 574 -6.24 18.61 1.14
CA ILE A 574 -5.04 18.06 0.52
C ILE A 574 -3.79 18.85 0.93
N ALA A 575 -3.81 20.17 0.85
CA ALA A 575 -2.69 21.01 1.29
C ALA A 575 -2.30 20.73 2.75
N GLU A 576 -3.27 20.63 3.64
CA GLU A 576 -3.04 20.34 5.06
C GLU A 576 -2.50 18.92 5.29
N THR A 577 -2.85 17.93 4.46
CA THR A 577 -2.25 16.58 4.54
C THR A 577 -0.75 16.59 4.27
N HIS A 578 -0.26 17.47 3.39
CA HIS A 578 1.16 17.57 3.03
C HIS A 578 2.01 18.15 4.17
N ARG A 579 1.42 18.87 5.14
CA ARG A 579 2.12 19.36 6.35
C ARG A 579 2.53 18.23 7.30
N CYS A 580 1.92 17.05 7.19
CA CYS A 580 2.26 15.90 8.03
C CYS A 580 3.71 15.42 7.82
N LEU A 581 4.49 15.38 8.89
CA LEU A 581 5.90 14.96 8.90
C LEU A 581 6.11 13.43 8.88
N GLU A 582 5.03 12.64 8.92
CA GLU A 582 5.09 11.16 8.92
C GLU A 582 6.00 10.57 10.01
N CYS A 583 5.91 11.10 11.24
CA CYS A 583 6.81 10.76 12.33
C CYS A 583 6.82 9.27 12.72
N GLY A 584 5.74 8.53 12.47
CA GLY A 584 5.64 7.09 12.73
C GLY A 584 6.15 6.23 11.57
N CYS A 585 6.69 5.06 11.89
CA CYS A 585 7.27 4.13 10.92
C CYS A 585 6.21 3.53 9.97
N SER A 586 6.43 3.62 8.65
CA SER A 586 5.60 3.00 7.61
C SER A 586 5.58 1.46 7.67
N GLU A 587 6.64 0.85 8.18
CA GLU A 587 6.77 -0.61 8.35
C GLU A 587 6.21 -1.13 9.69
N TYR A 588 5.35 -0.35 10.38
CA TYR A 588 4.80 -0.69 11.70
C TYR A 588 4.20 -2.11 11.80
N TYR A 589 3.50 -2.54 10.74
CA TYR A 589 2.79 -3.83 10.71
C TYR A 589 3.67 -5.01 10.28
N THR A 590 4.84 -4.74 9.70
CA THR A 590 5.74 -5.72 9.05
C THR A 590 7.12 -5.81 9.70
N CYS A 591 7.39 -4.99 10.72
CA CYS A 591 8.69 -4.96 11.42
C CYS A 591 8.92 -6.18 12.34
N ASP A 592 9.89 -7.01 11.98
CA ASP A 592 10.27 -8.20 12.74
C ASP A 592 10.87 -7.86 14.11
N LEU A 593 11.61 -6.75 14.23
CA LEU A 593 12.16 -6.30 15.52
C LEU A 593 11.03 -5.99 16.50
N LYS A 594 9.96 -5.34 16.05
CA LYS A 594 8.78 -5.06 16.86
C LYS A 594 8.04 -6.35 17.22
N LYS A 595 7.85 -7.26 16.26
CA LYS A 595 7.21 -8.57 16.47
C LYS A 595 7.91 -9.33 17.61
N TYR A 596 9.21 -9.53 17.49
CA TYR A 596 9.96 -10.31 18.46
C TYR A 596 10.17 -9.58 19.79
N SER A 597 10.38 -8.25 19.78
CA SER A 597 10.43 -7.47 21.03
C SER A 597 9.12 -7.52 21.81
N THR A 598 7.98 -7.55 21.11
CA THR A 598 6.66 -7.78 21.73
C THR A 598 6.57 -9.17 22.34
N GLN A 599 6.88 -10.21 21.55
CA GLN A 599 6.80 -11.61 21.98
C GLN A 599 7.64 -11.90 23.23
N TYR A 600 8.86 -11.36 23.29
CA TYR A 600 9.79 -11.58 24.40
C TYR A 600 9.74 -10.47 25.46
N GLN A 601 8.77 -9.55 25.38
CA GLN A 601 8.59 -8.44 26.32
C GLN A 601 9.88 -7.63 26.56
N ALA A 602 10.59 -7.29 25.49
CA ALA A 602 11.81 -6.51 25.55
C ALA A 602 11.52 -5.06 25.97
N GLU A 603 12.44 -4.45 26.71
CA GLU A 603 12.31 -3.08 27.21
C GLU A 603 13.39 -2.18 26.61
N GLN A 604 12.99 -1.15 25.84
CA GLN A 604 13.94 -0.25 25.19
C GLN A 604 14.90 0.46 26.17
N LYS A 605 14.42 0.82 27.36
CA LYS A 605 15.21 1.54 28.37
C LYS A 605 16.12 0.64 29.22
N ARG A 606 16.12 -0.67 28.97
CA ARG A 606 16.87 -1.63 29.81
C ARG A 606 18.37 -1.33 29.84
N PHE A 607 18.95 -1.05 28.68
CA PHE A 607 20.34 -0.64 28.53
C PHE A 607 20.38 0.86 28.20
N GLY A 608 20.59 1.69 29.22
CA GLY A 608 20.91 3.10 29.01
C GLY A 608 22.38 3.27 28.59
N GLY A 609 22.68 4.29 27.78
CA GLY A 609 24.04 4.56 27.32
C GLY A 609 24.10 5.47 26.10
N SER A 610 25.25 5.48 25.44
CA SER A 610 25.43 6.16 24.14
C SER A 610 24.59 5.49 23.06
N TYR A 611 24.03 6.28 22.16
CA TYR A 611 23.33 5.87 20.95
C TYR A 611 23.84 6.70 19.77
N GLN A 612 23.61 6.24 18.54
CA GLN A 612 23.94 6.97 17.33
C GLN A 612 22.70 7.63 16.75
N LYS A 613 22.87 8.86 16.25
CA LYS A 613 21.86 9.59 15.49
C LYS A 613 22.41 9.83 14.09
N PHE A 614 21.62 9.50 13.07
CA PHE A 614 21.98 9.65 11.67
C PHE A 614 20.97 10.56 10.95
N ASP A 615 21.44 11.26 9.94
CA ASP A 615 20.55 11.90 8.96
C ASP A 615 19.96 10.82 8.05
N VAL A 616 18.72 11.03 7.61
CA VAL A 616 18.05 10.12 6.68
C VAL A 616 18.51 10.43 5.26
N ASP A 617 18.91 9.41 4.51
CA ASP A 617 19.41 9.56 3.14
C ASP A 617 18.27 9.36 2.12
N PHE A 618 17.87 10.47 1.49
CA PHE A 618 16.86 10.53 0.42
C PHE A 618 17.48 10.76 -0.96
N ARG A 619 18.82 10.65 -1.11
CA ARG A 619 19.51 11.04 -2.35
C ARG A 619 19.24 10.09 -3.53
N HIS A 620 18.58 8.95 -3.30
CA HIS A 620 18.16 8.02 -4.35
C HIS A 620 16.65 8.19 -4.64
N PRO A 621 16.22 8.21 -5.91
CA PRO A 621 14.83 8.50 -6.28
C PRO A 621 13.81 7.54 -5.65
N HIS A 622 14.13 6.24 -5.56
CA HIS A 622 13.19 5.22 -5.06
C HIS A 622 13.55 4.60 -3.69
N VAL A 623 14.70 4.95 -3.09
CA VAL A 623 15.22 4.23 -1.91
C VAL A 623 15.56 5.24 -0.82
N GLU A 624 14.94 5.08 0.34
CA GLU A 624 15.27 5.79 1.56
C GLU A 624 16.17 4.91 2.44
N ILE A 625 17.23 5.48 3.02
CA ILE A 625 18.07 4.80 4.02
C ILE A 625 18.02 5.59 5.34
N ASP A 626 17.39 5.00 6.35
CA ASP A 626 17.31 5.51 7.71
C ASP A 626 18.11 4.62 8.67
N ASN A 627 19.37 4.99 8.88
CA ASN A 627 20.26 4.25 9.78
C ASN A 627 19.82 4.31 11.26
N ASN A 628 18.92 5.22 11.65
CA ASN A 628 18.38 5.24 13.01
C ASN A 628 17.51 4.01 13.32
N LYS A 629 16.97 3.36 12.28
CA LYS A 629 16.19 2.12 12.40
C LYS A 629 17.05 0.86 12.24
N CYS A 630 18.33 1.00 11.86
CA CYS A 630 19.18 -0.12 11.46
C CYS A 630 19.68 -0.92 12.68
N ILE A 631 19.63 -2.25 12.58
CA ILE A 631 20.17 -3.19 13.59
C ILE A 631 21.49 -3.84 13.16
N LEU A 632 22.13 -3.31 12.11
CA LEU A 632 23.41 -3.79 11.56
C LEU A 632 23.43 -5.29 11.23
N CYS A 633 22.29 -5.82 10.78
CA CYS A 633 22.16 -7.24 10.47
C CYS A 633 22.95 -7.68 9.22
N GLY A 634 23.36 -6.73 8.37
CA GLY A 634 24.14 -6.96 7.15
C GLY A 634 23.36 -7.52 5.97
N ARG A 635 22.05 -7.81 6.10
CA ARG A 635 21.24 -8.42 5.03
C ARG A 635 21.23 -7.60 3.75
N CYS A 636 21.06 -6.28 3.85
CA CYS A 636 21.03 -5.38 2.68
C CYS A 636 22.35 -5.36 1.90
N VAL A 637 23.49 -5.33 2.60
CA VAL A 637 24.84 -5.39 2.01
C VAL A 637 25.05 -6.74 1.32
N ARG A 638 24.70 -7.82 2.03
CA ARG A 638 24.90 -9.19 1.54
C ARG A 638 24.02 -9.52 0.35
N ILE A 639 22.73 -9.18 0.37
CA ILE A 639 21.84 -9.46 -0.78
C ILE A 639 22.26 -8.67 -2.03
N CYS A 640 22.77 -7.45 -1.85
CA CYS A 640 23.29 -6.64 -2.93
C CYS A 640 24.54 -7.27 -3.59
N LYS A 641 25.36 -7.98 -2.81
CA LYS A 641 26.59 -8.64 -3.30
C LYS A 641 26.38 -10.08 -3.74
N GLU A 642 25.75 -10.91 -2.91
CA GLU A 642 25.66 -12.38 -3.06
C GLU A 642 24.51 -12.81 -3.98
N VAL A 643 23.46 -11.99 -4.13
CA VAL A 643 22.27 -12.33 -4.96
C VAL A 643 22.16 -11.46 -6.21
N VAL A 644 22.42 -10.15 -6.05
CA VAL A 644 22.30 -9.19 -7.16
C VAL A 644 23.62 -9.06 -7.92
N GLY A 645 24.76 -9.08 -7.23
CA GLY A 645 26.08 -8.84 -7.82
C GLY A 645 26.44 -7.37 -8.03
N ALA A 646 25.62 -6.44 -7.54
CA ALA A 646 25.83 -4.99 -7.65
C ALA A 646 26.89 -4.48 -6.66
N ASN A 647 26.95 -5.04 -5.44
CA ASN A 647 27.89 -4.62 -4.39
C ASN A 647 27.88 -3.09 -4.14
N ALA A 648 26.70 -2.47 -4.19
CA ALA A 648 26.49 -1.03 -4.08
C ALA A 648 26.46 -0.50 -2.64
N LEU A 649 26.21 -1.37 -1.67
CA LEU A 649 26.11 -1.04 -0.24
C LEU A 649 27.23 -1.71 0.56
N GLY A 650 27.71 -1.04 1.60
CA GLY A 650 28.72 -1.55 2.52
C GLY A 650 28.46 -1.17 3.98
N LEU A 651 29.24 -1.79 4.87
CA LEU A 651 29.35 -1.37 6.27
C LEU A 651 30.54 -0.42 6.39
N VAL A 652 30.28 0.82 6.78
CA VAL A 652 31.29 1.87 6.98
C VAL A 652 31.66 1.93 8.46
N ASN A 653 32.92 2.30 8.75
CA ASN A 653 33.52 2.30 10.10
C ASN A 653 33.62 0.90 10.76
N ARG A 654 33.85 0.87 12.08
CA ARG A 654 34.00 -0.36 12.88
C ARG A 654 33.42 -0.17 14.27
N GLY A 655 32.95 -1.27 14.88
CA GLY A 655 32.43 -1.26 16.25
C GLY A 655 31.13 -0.49 16.35
N PHE A 656 31.01 0.36 17.38
CA PHE A 656 29.77 1.09 17.68
C PHE A 656 29.42 2.17 16.64
N ASP A 657 30.42 2.71 15.93
CA ASP A 657 30.23 3.74 14.89
C ASP A 657 29.90 3.15 13.51
N THR A 658 29.62 1.84 13.44
CA THR A 658 29.32 1.16 12.17
C THR A 658 27.94 1.55 11.66
N TYR A 659 27.83 1.84 10.37
CA TYR A 659 26.55 2.13 9.72
C TYR A 659 26.52 1.61 8.28
N VAL A 660 25.33 1.50 7.70
CA VAL A 660 25.15 1.09 6.30
C VAL A 660 25.20 2.33 5.42
N ALA A 661 26.01 2.29 4.36
CA ALA A 661 26.08 3.38 3.40
C ALA A 661 26.38 2.84 1.99
N PRO A 662 26.11 3.65 0.94
CA PRO A 662 26.61 3.37 -0.39
C PRO A 662 28.14 3.33 -0.43
N SER A 663 28.68 2.57 -1.38
CA SER A 663 30.13 2.45 -1.60
C SER A 663 30.80 3.82 -1.72
N MET A 664 31.92 4.00 -1.01
CA MET A 664 32.71 5.25 -0.95
C MET A 664 31.96 6.48 -0.39
N GLY A 665 30.76 6.31 0.20
CA GLY A 665 29.95 7.43 0.71
C GLY A 665 29.26 8.26 -0.39
N ASN A 666 29.30 7.79 -1.63
CA ASN A 666 28.60 8.40 -2.76
C ASN A 666 27.08 8.35 -2.58
N LYS A 667 26.33 8.98 -3.47
CA LYS A 667 24.91 8.69 -3.57
C LYS A 667 24.72 7.27 -4.07
N LEU A 668 23.66 6.59 -3.66
CA LEU A 668 23.39 5.23 -4.10
C LEU A 668 23.21 5.14 -5.64
N GLU A 669 22.63 6.17 -6.26
CA GLU A 669 22.47 6.28 -7.72
C GLU A 669 23.82 6.35 -8.48
N ASP A 670 24.88 6.86 -7.84
CA ASP A 670 26.22 6.99 -8.43
C ASP A 670 27.08 5.72 -8.25
N THR A 671 26.50 4.65 -7.73
CA THR A 671 27.16 3.35 -7.55
C THR A 671 26.66 2.33 -8.58
N HIS A 672 27.08 1.07 -8.47
CA HIS A 672 26.52 -0.03 -9.28
C HIS A 672 25.10 -0.45 -8.85
N CYS A 673 24.35 0.40 -8.14
CA CYS A 673 22.98 0.11 -7.73
C CYS A 673 22.07 -0.07 -8.97
N GLU A 674 21.37 -1.20 -9.04
CA GLU A 674 20.44 -1.50 -10.14
C GLU A 674 19.00 -1.08 -9.84
N SER A 675 18.77 -0.37 -8.73
CA SER A 675 17.44 -0.03 -8.22
C SER A 675 16.52 -1.24 -8.09
N CYS A 676 17.05 -2.42 -7.76
CA CYS A 676 16.24 -3.64 -7.69
C CYS A 676 15.34 -3.74 -6.45
N GLY A 677 15.58 -2.92 -5.42
CA GLY A 677 14.85 -2.95 -4.15
C GLY A 677 15.06 -4.20 -3.30
N MET A 678 16.04 -5.06 -3.64
CA MET A 678 16.34 -6.27 -2.88
C MET A 678 16.79 -5.96 -1.44
N CYS A 679 17.51 -4.85 -1.25
CA CYS A 679 17.88 -4.33 0.07
C CYS A 679 16.67 -3.96 0.93
N ILE A 680 15.59 -3.45 0.33
CA ILE A 680 14.32 -3.16 1.01
C ILE A 680 13.63 -4.48 1.35
N SER A 681 13.53 -5.41 0.39
CA SER A 681 12.85 -6.71 0.58
C SER A 681 13.41 -7.55 1.73
N THR A 682 14.70 -7.37 2.05
CA THR A 682 15.39 -8.13 3.10
C THR A 682 15.51 -7.34 4.41
N CYS A 683 15.13 -6.06 4.46
CA CYS A 683 15.31 -5.25 5.65
C CYS A 683 14.26 -5.61 6.73
N PRO A 684 14.66 -6.14 7.90
CA PRO A 684 13.70 -6.60 8.91
C PRO A 684 13.09 -5.47 9.76
N THR A 685 13.62 -4.24 9.67
CA THR A 685 13.26 -3.12 10.57
C THR A 685 12.77 -1.86 9.85
N GLY A 686 12.63 -1.89 8.53
CA GLY A 686 12.28 -0.70 7.76
C GLY A 686 13.35 0.39 7.78
N ALA A 687 14.62 0.02 7.99
CA ALA A 687 15.77 0.94 7.88
C ALA A 687 16.14 1.28 6.43
N ILE A 688 15.65 0.49 5.48
CA ILE A 688 15.71 0.80 4.06
C ILE A 688 14.30 0.60 3.55
N THR A 689 13.68 1.64 3.02
CA THR A 689 12.28 1.70 2.60
C THR A 689 12.16 2.30 1.21
N GLU A 690 10.97 2.19 0.62
CA GLU A 690 10.67 2.82 -0.67
C GLU A 690 10.46 4.32 -0.45
N ASN A 691 11.05 5.13 -1.32
CA ASN A 691 10.74 6.55 -1.41
C ASN A 691 9.54 6.70 -2.36
N VAL A 692 8.39 7.12 -1.83
CA VAL A 692 7.11 7.15 -2.57
C VAL A 692 6.58 8.58 -2.74
N PRO A 693 5.87 8.88 -3.84
CA PRO A 693 5.37 10.24 -4.13
C PRO A 693 4.08 10.59 -3.39
N PHE A 694 3.59 9.72 -2.51
CA PHE A 694 2.35 9.88 -1.75
C PHE A 694 2.60 9.64 -0.26
N LYS A 695 1.69 10.10 0.60
CA LYS A 695 1.76 9.79 2.04
C LYS A 695 1.53 8.30 2.25
N ALA A 696 2.54 7.58 2.71
CA ALA A 696 2.47 6.13 2.89
C ALA A 696 1.62 5.77 4.12
N GLY A 697 1.91 6.43 5.25
CA GLY A 697 1.31 6.15 6.55
C GLY A 697 1.52 4.71 7.06
N PRO A 698 1.37 4.44 8.37
CA PRO A 698 1.30 3.08 8.88
C PRO A 698 -0.07 2.50 8.52
N LEU A 699 -0.20 1.89 7.35
CA LEU A 699 -1.45 1.29 6.89
C LEU A 699 -1.34 -0.23 6.82
N ALA A 700 -2.35 -0.91 7.37
CA ALA A 700 -2.55 -2.33 7.12
C ALA A 700 -3.16 -2.49 5.72
N THR A 701 -2.48 -3.24 4.87
CA THR A 701 -2.83 -3.48 3.46
C THR A 701 -3.40 -4.88 3.26
N GLU A 702 -4.23 -5.01 2.24
CA GLU A 702 -4.58 -6.29 1.61
C GLU A 702 -3.56 -6.58 0.51
N SER A 703 -3.48 -7.83 0.06
CA SER A 703 -2.64 -8.18 -1.08
C SER A 703 -3.28 -9.18 -2.04
N PHE A 704 -2.84 -9.13 -3.29
CA PHE A 704 -3.13 -10.15 -4.30
C PHE A 704 -1.89 -10.48 -5.12
N LYS A 705 -1.86 -11.67 -5.71
CA LYS A 705 -0.77 -12.13 -6.57
C LYS A 705 -1.10 -11.94 -8.04
N SER A 706 -0.09 -11.65 -8.84
CA SER A 706 -0.18 -11.59 -10.30
C SER A 706 1.18 -11.87 -10.95
N VAL A 707 1.23 -11.75 -12.27
CA VAL A 707 2.45 -11.89 -13.07
C VAL A 707 2.92 -10.51 -13.54
N CYS A 708 4.21 -10.23 -13.38
CA CYS A 708 4.83 -8.99 -13.85
C CYS A 708 4.59 -8.79 -15.36
N ASN A 709 4.11 -7.60 -15.73
CA ASN A 709 3.74 -7.21 -17.09
C ASN A 709 4.81 -6.34 -17.80
N TYR A 710 6.06 -6.33 -17.33
CA TYR A 710 7.15 -5.55 -17.92
C TYR A 710 8.05 -6.33 -18.89
N CYS A 711 8.96 -7.16 -18.38
CA CYS A 711 9.89 -7.95 -19.21
C CYS A 711 9.39 -9.39 -19.35
N SER A 712 10.04 -10.17 -20.23
CA SER A 712 9.65 -11.54 -20.58
C SER A 712 9.88 -12.63 -19.54
N ILE A 713 10.38 -12.29 -18.35
CA ILE A 713 10.75 -13.30 -17.35
C ILE A 713 9.54 -13.92 -16.67
N GLY A 714 8.42 -13.18 -16.53
CA GLY A 714 7.21 -13.70 -15.89
C GLY A 714 7.36 -13.89 -14.37
N CYS A 715 8.00 -12.92 -13.69
CA CYS A 715 8.11 -12.96 -12.23
C CYS A 715 6.72 -12.89 -11.58
N GLU A 716 6.45 -13.77 -10.61
CA GLU A 716 5.26 -13.68 -9.78
C GLU A 716 5.45 -12.60 -8.72
N THR A 717 4.49 -11.68 -8.64
CA THR A 717 4.51 -10.50 -7.79
C THR A 717 3.29 -10.48 -6.87
N GLU A 718 3.43 -9.83 -5.72
CA GLU A 718 2.36 -9.58 -4.77
C GLU A 718 2.18 -8.07 -4.61
N TYR A 719 0.99 -7.58 -4.93
CA TYR A 719 0.62 -6.16 -4.87
C TYR A 719 -0.08 -5.87 -3.56
N HIS A 720 0.44 -4.93 -2.78
CA HIS A 720 -0.10 -4.53 -1.47
C HIS A 720 -0.92 -3.26 -1.62
N HIS A 721 -2.21 -3.29 -1.30
CA HIS A 721 -3.11 -2.18 -1.55
C HIS A 721 -4.05 -1.89 -0.39
N LYS A 722 -4.69 -0.71 -0.45
CA LYS A 722 -5.85 -0.37 0.36
C LYS A 722 -7.00 0.07 -0.54
N THR A 723 -8.05 -0.75 -0.62
CA THR A 723 -9.21 -0.54 -1.52
C THR A 723 -8.79 -0.14 -2.94
N GLY A 724 -7.93 -0.95 -3.57
CA GLY A 724 -7.42 -0.71 -4.94
C GLY A 724 -6.28 0.32 -5.08
N PHE A 725 -5.96 1.13 -4.07
CA PHE A 725 -4.77 1.99 -4.12
C PHE A 725 -3.53 1.17 -3.75
N VAL A 726 -2.65 0.93 -4.72
CA VAL A 726 -1.44 0.10 -4.55
C VAL A 726 -0.36 0.91 -3.86
N THR A 727 0.13 0.41 -2.73
CA THR A 727 1.11 1.11 -1.88
C THR A 727 2.54 0.61 -2.08
N ARG A 728 2.71 -0.68 -2.42
CA ARG A 728 4.00 -1.32 -2.72
C ARG A 728 3.82 -2.66 -3.42
N VAL A 729 4.90 -3.19 -3.99
CA VAL A 729 4.95 -4.52 -4.60
C VAL A 729 6.11 -5.34 -4.06
N THR A 730 5.84 -6.59 -3.70
CA THR A 730 6.86 -7.58 -3.29
C THR A 730 6.91 -8.75 -4.27
N GLY A 731 7.97 -9.54 -4.24
CA GLY A 731 7.98 -10.81 -4.96
C GLY A 731 7.18 -11.88 -4.24
N SER A 732 6.65 -12.83 -4.99
CA SER A 732 6.08 -14.10 -4.50
C SER A 732 6.87 -15.26 -5.07
N ASN A 733 6.82 -16.42 -4.41
CA ASN A 733 7.44 -17.65 -4.91
C ASN A 733 6.68 -18.15 -6.14
N GLY A 734 7.16 -17.77 -7.32
CA GLY A 734 6.58 -18.15 -8.61
C GLY A 734 7.31 -19.31 -9.30
N LEU A 735 6.87 -19.62 -10.52
CA LEU A 735 7.49 -20.64 -11.37
C LEU A 735 8.95 -20.32 -11.73
N ILE A 736 9.24 -19.05 -12.01
CA ILE A 736 10.57 -18.57 -12.41
C ILE A 736 11.34 -17.99 -11.22
N ASN A 737 10.75 -17.01 -10.51
CA ASN A 737 11.34 -16.39 -9.33
C ASN A 737 11.01 -17.17 -8.04
N LYS A 738 11.53 -18.39 -7.92
CA LYS A 738 11.25 -19.30 -6.80
C LYS A 738 11.56 -18.71 -5.42
N ASP A 739 12.54 -17.82 -5.33
CA ASP A 739 12.94 -17.14 -4.10
C ASP A 739 12.34 -15.74 -3.94
N ALA A 740 11.24 -15.44 -4.64
CA ALA A 740 10.57 -14.14 -4.62
C ALA A 740 11.47 -12.94 -5.00
N ASN A 741 12.50 -13.19 -5.81
CA ASN A 741 13.34 -12.12 -6.37
C ASN A 741 12.55 -11.36 -7.45
N ILE A 742 12.63 -10.04 -7.42
CA ILE A 742 12.05 -9.14 -8.43
C ILE A 742 13.04 -8.03 -8.76
N CYS A 743 12.88 -7.39 -9.93
CA CYS A 743 13.72 -6.27 -10.34
C CYS A 743 13.02 -4.91 -10.13
N LYS A 744 13.66 -3.83 -10.56
CA LYS A 744 13.18 -2.45 -10.39
C LYS A 744 11.78 -2.20 -10.96
N PHE A 745 11.44 -2.83 -12.08
CA PHE A 745 10.20 -2.54 -12.81
C PHE A 745 8.94 -2.86 -12.01
N PRO A 746 8.68 -4.11 -11.57
CA PRO A 746 7.54 -4.36 -10.70
C PRO A 746 7.69 -3.71 -9.33
N ARG A 747 8.93 -3.51 -8.84
CA ARG A 747 9.17 -2.98 -7.50
C ARG A 747 8.73 -1.53 -7.35
N PHE A 748 9.01 -0.69 -8.35
CA PHE A 748 8.79 0.75 -8.27
C PHE A 748 7.84 1.28 -9.34
N GLY A 749 7.71 0.59 -10.47
CA GLY A 749 6.87 1.02 -11.59
C GLY A 749 5.37 0.86 -11.37
N TYR A 750 4.90 0.39 -10.21
CA TYR A 750 3.47 0.15 -9.97
C TYR A 750 2.63 1.42 -9.80
N THR A 751 3.23 2.61 -9.78
CA THR A 751 2.55 3.89 -9.54
C THR A 751 1.46 4.21 -10.57
N TYR A 752 1.61 3.78 -11.83
CA TYR A 752 0.59 3.96 -12.88
C TYR A 752 -0.76 3.31 -12.52
N LEU A 753 -0.77 2.34 -11.61
CA LEU A 753 -1.99 1.70 -11.10
C LEU A 753 -2.90 2.66 -10.34
N ASN A 754 -2.31 3.69 -9.75
CA ASN A 754 -3.00 4.70 -8.95
C ASN A 754 -3.35 5.96 -9.76
N ASP A 755 -2.94 6.02 -11.03
CA ASP A 755 -3.14 7.19 -11.88
C ASP A 755 -4.63 7.34 -12.25
N LYS A 756 -5.18 8.51 -11.90
CA LYS A 756 -6.60 8.86 -12.13
C LYS A 756 -6.86 9.37 -13.56
N SER A 757 -5.82 9.56 -14.37
CA SER A 757 -5.91 10.06 -15.76
C SER A 757 -6.30 9.00 -16.80
N ARG A 758 -6.58 7.76 -16.36
CA ARG A 758 -7.00 6.66 -17.24
C ARG A 758 -8.23 7.01 -18.06
N VAL A 759 -8.26 6.53 -19.31
CA VAL A 759 -9.46 6.60 -20.16
C VAL A 759 -10.48 5.59 -19.64
N THR A 760 -11.66 6.05 -19.23
CA THR A 760 -12.70 5.21 -18.59
C THR A 760 -13.92 4.98 -19.47
N GLN A 761 -14.06 5.73 -20.56
CA GLN A 761 -15.17 5.68 -21.50
C GLN A 761 -14.68 5.84 -22.94
N PRO A 762 -15.40 5.30 -23.94
CA PRO A 762 -15.05 5.50 -25.34
C PRO A 762 -15.06 6.98 -25.73
N LEU A 763 -14.06 7.42 -26.49
CA LEU A 763 -13.91 8.81 -26.92
C LEU A 763 -13.86 8.90 -28.45
N LEU A 764 -14.74 9.68 -29.06
CA LEU A 764 -14.76 9.94 -30.50
C LEU A 764 -14.18 11.34 -30.78
N LYS A 765 -13.26 11.43 -31.74
CA LYS A 765 -12.66 12.70 -32.16
C LYS A 765 -13.56 13.40 -33.18
N GLU A 766 -14.10 14.55 -32.82
CA GLU A 766 -14.91 15.39 -33.70
C GLU A 766 -14.36 16.82 -33.71
N ASN A 767 -14.04 17.34 -34.90
CA ASN A 767 -13.44 18.68 -35.07
C ASN A 767 -12.17 18.91 -34.23
N GLY A 768 -11.38 17.85 -34.01
CA GLY A 768 -10.13 17.89 -33.24
C GLY A 768 -10.29 17.70 -31.73
N THR A 769 -11.52 17.60 -31.22
CA THR A 769 -11.81 17.41 -29.78
C THR A 769 -12.37 16.02 -29.52
N PHE A 770 -11.93 15.39 -28.42
CA PHE A 770 -12.44 14.09 -27.99
C PHE A 770 -13.72 14.24 -27.16
N ASN A 771 -14.81 13.65 -27.63
CA ASN A 771 -16.11 13.65 -26.97
C ASN A 771 -16.46 12.23 -26.51
N PRO A 772 -17.00 12.05 -25.28
CA PRO A 772 -17.40 10.74 -24.81
C PRO A 772 -18.63 10.20 -25.55
N ILE A 773 -18.62 8.91 -25.86
CA ILE A 773 -19.75 8.19 -26.47
C ILE A 773 -20.02 6.88 -25.72
N SER A 774 -21.21 6.28 -25.92
CA SER A 774 -21.51 4.96 -25.36
C SER A 774 -20.70 3.85 -26.02
N PHE A 775 -20.48 2.75 -25.29
CA PHE A 775 -19.84 1.55 -25.83
C PHE A 775 -20.59 0.99 -27.05
N GLU A 776 -21.92 0.97 -27.00
CA GLU A 776 -22.76 0.48 -28.09
C GLU A 776 -22.54 1.27 -29.38
N LYS A 777 -22.52 2.61 -29.28
CA LYS A 777 -22.25 3.50 -30.43
C LYS A 777 -20.84 3.30 -30.97
N ALA A 778 -19.85 3.08 -30.09
CA ALA A 778 -18.48 2.81 -30.50
C ALA A 778 -18.38 1.51 -31.31
N TYR A 779 -19.02 0.43 -30.85
CA TYR A 779 -19.01 -0.86 -31.55
C TYR A 779 -19.75 -0.80 -32.89
N GLU A 780 -20.89 -0.13 -32.95
CA GLU A 780 -21.64 0.09 -34.20
C GLU A 780 -20.79 0.85 -35.23
N LEU A 781 -20.08 1.89 -34.80
CA LEU A 781 -19.17 2.64 -35.67
C LEU A 781 -18.03 1.77 -36.19
N ILE A 782 -17.39 1.00 -35.31
CA ILE A 782 -16.32 0.06 -35.68
C ILE A 782 -16.82 -0.95 -36.72
N ALA A 783 -17.91 -1.65 -36.42
CA ALA A 783 -18.48 -2.65 -37.33
C ALA A 783 -18.91 -2.04 -38.66
N GLY A 784 -19.49 -0.84 -38.63
CA GLY A 784 -19.87 -0.10 -39.84
C GLY A 784 -18.67 0.27 -40.71
N LYS A 785 -17.56 0.73 -40.10
CA LYS A 785 -16.32 1.09 -40.82
C LYS A 785 -15.62 -0.13 -41.42
N ILE A 786 -15.56 -1.23 -40.68
CA ILE A 786 -15.02 -2.51 -41.18
C ILE A 786 -15.79 -2.98 -42.43
N LYS A 787 -17.13 -2.99 -42.36
CA LYS A 787 -18.00 -3.47 -43.44
C LYS A 787 -18.04 -2.53 -44.66
N ALA A 788 -17.57 -1.30 -44.53
CA ALA A 788 -17.62 -0.29 -45.59
C ALA A 788 -16.46 -0.39 -46.60
N VAL A 789 -15.43 -1.20 -46.32
CA VAL A 789 -14.21 -1.36 -47.14
C VAL A 789 -13.98 -2.84 -47.47
N GLN A 790 -13.03 -3.14 -48.36
CA GLN A 790 -12.65 -4.53 -48.63
C GLN A 790 -11.96 -5.16 -47.39
N PRO A 791 -12.06 -6.48 -47.17
CA PRO A 791 -11.42 -7.15 -46.04
C PRO A 791 -9.96 -6.74 -45.81
N ASP A 792 -9.14 -6.80 -46.85
CA ASP A 792 -7.71 -6.50 -46.80
C ASP A 792 -7.37 -4.99 -46.75
N GLU A 793 -8.37 -4.11 -46.71
CA GLU A 793 -8.18 -2.69 -46.37
C GLU A 793 -8.25 -2.45 -44.85
N ASN A 794 -8.54 -3.48 -44.06
CA ASN A 794 -8.48 -3.46 -42.59
C ASN A 794 -7.18 -4.08 -42.09
N ALA A 795 -6.59 -3.54 -41.03
CA ALA A 795 -5.43 -4.13 -40.35
C ALA A 795 -5.58 -4.07 -38.82
N PHE A 796 -5.14 -5.14 -38.14
CA PHE A 796 -5.30 -5.33 -36.70
C PHE A 796 -3.94 -5.56 -36.04
N PHE A 797 -3.65 -4.77 -35.01
CA PHE A 797 -2.36 -4.76 -34.31
C PHE A 797 -2.54 -5.13 -32.84
N ALA A 798 -1.93 -6.23 -32.40
CA ALA A 798 -2.04 -6.74 -31.03
C ALA A 798 -0.71 -6.63 -30.29
N GLY A 799 -0.67 -5.84 -29.22
CA GLY A 799 0.54 -5.58 -28.45
C GLY A 799 0.99 -6.71 -27.54
N ALA A 800 2.30 -6.73 -27.23
CA ALA A 800 2.92 -7.72 -26.34
C ALA A 800 2.54 -7.56 -24.85
N ARG A 801 1.75 -6.53 -24.51
CA ARG A 801 1.21 -6.28 -23.17
C ARG A 801 -0.12 -6.99 -22.93
N LEU A 802 -0.81 -7.34 -24.01
CA LEU A 802 -2.09 -8.03 -23.97
C LEU A 802 -1.92 -9.46 -23.47
N SER A 803 -2.98 -9.99 -22.87
CA SER A 803 -3.08 -11.40 -22.51
C SER A 803 -3.09 -12.29 -23.76
N ASN A 804 -2.73 -13.57 -23.59
CA ASN A 804 -2.81 -14.55 -24.67
C ASN A 804 -4.24 -14.62 -25.27
N GLU A 805 -5.23 -14.53 -24.40
CA GLU A 805 -6.66 -14.59 -24.73
C GLU A 805 -7.07 -13.41 -25.61
N GLU A 806 -6.65 -12.19 -25.27
CA GLU A 806 -6.90 -10.99 -26.07
C GLU A 806 -6.21 -11.06 -27.44
N ILE A 807 -4.94 -11.46 -27.49
CA ILE A 807 -4.20 -11.63 -28.76
C ILE A 807 -4.91 -12.65 -29.66
N TYR A 808 -5.33 -13.77 -29.07
CA TYR A 808 -6.08 -14.81 -29.78
C TYR A 808 -7.41 -14.30 -30.33
N LEU A 809 -8.18 -13.56 -29.53
CA LEU A 809 -9.44 -12.95 -29.96
C LEU A 809 -9.22 -11.92 -31.08
N ILE A 810 -8.17 -11.08 -31.01
CA ILE A 810 -7.88 -10.08 -32.03
C ILE A 810 -7.55 -10.75 -33.38
N GLN A 811 -6.66 -11.75 -33.39
CA GLN A 811 -6.32 -12.44 -34.65
C GLN A 811 -7.51 -13.23 -35.22
N LYS A 812 -8.35 -13.82 -34.35
CA LYS A 812 -9.57 -14.53 -34.75
C LYS A 812 -10.58 -13.55 -35.34
N MET A 813 -10.70 -12.36 -34.76
CA MET A 813 -11.55 -11.28 -35.28
C MET A 813 -11.17 -10.90 -36.70
N ALA A 814 -9.87 -10.69 -36.96
CA ALA A 814 -9.37 -10.35 -38.28
C ALA A 814 -9.61 -11.47 -39.30
N ARG A 815 -9.20 -12.70 -38.98
CA ARG A 815 -9.23 -13.84 -39.92
C ARG A 815 -10.62 -14.43 -40.12
N ALA A 816 -11.35 -14.70 -39.05
CA ALA A 816 -12.65 -15.37 -39.11
C ALA A 816 -13.83 -14.37 -39.16
N GLY A 817 -13.66 -13.17 -38.59
CA GLY A 817 -14.69 -12.14 -38.55
C GLY A 817 -14.68 -11.22 -39.76
N VAL A 818 -13.52 -10.69 -40.12
CA VAL A 818 -13.35 -9.73 -41.23
C VAL A 818 -12.93 -10.40 -42.53
N ASN A 819 -12.34 -11.59 -42.47
CA ASN A 819 -11.75 -12.33 -43.60
C ASN A 819 -10.49 -11.66 -44.18
N THR A 820 -9.59 -11.20 -43.31
CA THR A 820 -8.25 -10.71 -43.69
C THR A 820 -7.16 -11.33 -42.84
N ASN A 821 -5.96 -11.52 -43.41
CA ASN A 821 -4.77 -11.96 -42.68
C ASN A 821 -3.85 -10.79 -42.29
N ASN A 822 -4.33 -9.55 -42.40
CA ASN A 822 -3.62 -8.34 -41.98
C ASN A 822 -3.60 -8.19 -40.44
N VAL A 823 -2.92 -9.14 -39.79
CA VAL A 823 -2.69 -9.15 -38.34
C VAL A 823 -1.19 -8.97 -38.10
N ALA A 824 -0.84 -8.09 -37.18
CA ALA A 824 0.55 -7.85 -36.80
C ALA A 824 0.67 -7.39 -35.35
N SER A 825 1.91 -7.15 -34.94
CA SER A 825 2.27 -6.36 -33.77
C SER A 825 3.39 -5.43 -34.21
N PHE A 826 3.29 -4.14 -33.86
CA PHE A 826 4.37 -3.19 -34.11
C PHE A 826 5.68 -3.64 -33.45
N HIS A 827 5.60 -4.38 -32.33
CA HIS A 827 6.76 -5.00 -31.66
C HIS A 827 7.65 -5.87 -32.57
N TYR A 828 7.05 -6.62 -33.50
CA TYR A 828 7.74 -7.55 -34.41
C TYR A 828 7.58 -7.21 -35.90
N LEU A 829 7.04 -6.05 -36.23
CA LEU A 829 6.77 -5.64 -37.61
C LEU A 829 8.07 -5.63 -38.45
N GLU A 830 8.11 -6.47 -39.50
CA GLU A 830 9.26 -6.69 -40.39
C GLU A 830 10.60 -7.06 -39.73
N ARG A 831 10.57 -7.55 -38.48
CA ARG A 831 11.80 -7.93 -37.78
C ARG A 831 12.38 -9.27 -38.24
N GLY A 832 11.63 -10.10 -38.98
CA GLY A 832 12.07 -11.39 -39.53
C GLY A 832 11.94 -12.60 -38.57
N GLY A 833 12.27 -13.80 -39.06
CA GLY A 833 11.95 -15.08 -38.40
C GLY A 833 12.95 -15.64 -37.38
N GLY A 834 14.16 -15.08 -37.24
CA GLY A 834 15.21 -15.62 -36.36
C GLY A 834 14.82 -15.70 -34.88
N TYR A 835 14.02 -14.75 -34.39
CA TYR A 835 13.50 -14.74 -33.02
C TYR A 835 12.57 -15.92 -32.71
N GLN A 836 11.81 -16.37 -33.72
CA GLN A 836 10.97 -17.55 -33.60
C GLN A 836 11.82 -18.82 -33.55
N LEU A 837 12.84 -18.92 -34.41
CA LEU A 837 13.75 -20.08 -34.45
C LEU A 837 14.49 -20.28 -33.12
N ASN A 838 14.95 -19.19 -32.49
CA ASN A 838 15.64 -19.27 -31.20
C ASN A 838 14.70 -19.70 -30.07
N ALA A 839 13.45 -19.22 -30.09
CA ALA A 839 12.46 -19.58 -29.07
C ALA A 839 12.15 -21.09 -29.02
N GLU A 840 12.38 -21.83 -30.11
CA GLU A 840 12.18 -23.28 -30.16
C GLU A 840 13.29 -24.08 -29.46
N GLU A 841 14.46 -23.48 -29.25
CA GLU A 841 15.68 -24.16 -28.78
C GLU A 841 16.18 -23.61 -27.42
N SER A 842 15.28 -23.01 -26.65
CA SER A 842 15.59 -22.32 -25.38
C SER A 842 16.00 -23.29 -24.27
N VAL A 843 17.18 -23.07 -23.69
CA VAL A 843 17.70 -23.81 -22.55
C VAL A 843 16.94 -23.41 -21.27
N PRO A 844 16.47 -24.38 -20.47
CA PRO A 844 15.86 -24.11 -19.17
C PRO A 844 16.79 -23.38 -18.19
N PHE A 845 16.27 -22.41 -17.43
CA PHE A 845 17.06 -21.65 -16.45
C PHE A 845 17.72 -22.53 -15.37
N ASP A 846 17.10 -23.64 -14.97
CA ASP A 846 17.64 -24.56 -13.97
C ASP A 846 18.88 -25.34 -14.47
N GLN A 847 19.20 -25.30 -15.76
CA GLN A 847 20.41 -25.90 -16.30
C GLN A 847 21.63 -24.97 -16.21
N LEU A 848 21.47 -23.70 -15.82
CA LEU A 848 22.59 -22.79 -15.58
C LEU A 848 23.56 -23.32 -14.52
N GLU A 849 23.06 -24.01 -13.49
CA GLU A 849 23.88 -24.58 -12.40
C GLU A 849 24.89 -25.64 -12.90
N LYS A 850 24.62 -26.22 -14.08
CA LYS A 850 25.42 -27.30 -14.70
C LYS A 850 26.25 -26.80 -15.89
N ALA A 851 26.22 -25.51 -16.19
CA ALA A 851 26.99 -24.95 -17.28
C ALA A 851 28.48 -25.05 -16.97
N GLY A 852 29.28 -25.38 -17.98
CA GLY A 852 30.74 -25.30 -17.95
C GLY A 852 31.21 -23.89 -18.29
N ARG A 853 30.45 -23.15 -19.10
CA ARG A 853 30.68 -21.73 -19.42
C ARG A 853 29.41 -21.02 -19.87
N ILE A 854 29.30 -19.75 -19.52
CA ILE A 854 28.19 -18.89 -19.93
C ILE A 854 28.73 -17.74 -20.77
N TYR A 855 28.13 -17.54 -21.95
CA TYR A 855 28.40 -16.40 -22.82
C TYR A 855 27.18 -15.46 -22.79
N LEU A 856 27.38 -14.20 -22.42
CA LEU A 856 26.36 -13.16 -22.53
C LEU A 856 26.59 -12.39 -23.84
N LEU A 857 25.74 -12.60 -24.84
CA LEU A 857 25.90 -11.97 -26.16
C LEU A 857 24.80 -10.92 -26.38
N GLY A 858 25.22 -9.66 -26.49
CA GLY A 858 24.32 -8.53 -26.75
C GLY A 858 23.25 -8.36 -25.67
N SER A 859 23.59 -8.54 -24.40
CA SER A 859 22.62 -8.53 -23.31
C SER A 859 23.09 -7.72 -22.11
N GLU A 860 22.26 -6.77 -21.68
CA GLU A 860 22.43 -6.01 -20.43
C GLU A 860 21.42 -6.52 -19.40
N THR A 861 21.60 -7.77 -18.96
CA THR A 861 20.60 -8.49 -18.16
C THR A 861 20.21 -7.77 -16.87
N ASN A 862 21.10 -7.01 -16.25
CA ASN A 862 20.83 -6.19 -15.07
C ASN A 862 19.81 -5.05 -15.34
N GLU A 863 19.85 -4.44 -16.53
CA GLU A 863 18.95 -3.35 -16.92
C GLU A 863 17.65 -3.86 -17.54
N GLU A 864 17.74 -4.94 -18.31
CA GLU A 864 16.67 -5.40 -19.21
C GLU A 864 15.86 -6.54 -18.59
N ASN A 865 16.53 -7.48 -17.93
CA ASN A 865 15.96 -8.72 -17.43
C ASN A 865 16.50 -9.06 -16.03
N GLY A 866 16.40 -8.13 -15.08
CA GLY A 866 17.15 -8.18 -13.82
C GLY A 866 17.12 -9.52 -13.07
N VAL A 867 15.97 -10.20 -13.00
CA VAL A 867 15.88 -11.53 -12.34
C VAL A 867 16.67 -12.61 -13.09
N ALA A 868 16.66 -12.62 -14.42
CA ALA A 868 17.55 -13.51 -15.17
C ALA A 868 19.02 -13.15 -14.94
N GLY A 869 19.34 -11.86 -14.85
CA GLY A 869 20.67 -11.38 -14.46
C GLY A 869 21.11 -11.91 -13.08
N PHE A 870 20.21 -11.94 -12.10
CA PHE A 870 20.49 -12.53 -10.78
C PHE A 870 20.77 -14.03 -10.89
N TRP A 871 19.98 -14.78 -11.68
CA TRP A 871 20.22 -16.20 -11.90
C TRP A 871 21.58 -16.46 -12.53
N ILE A 872 21.94 -15.73 -13.58
CA ILE A 872 23.20 -15.88 -14.30
C ILE A 872 24.37 -15.58 -13.35
N TYR A 873 24.34 -14.44 -12.67
CA TYR A 873 25.38 -14.06 -11.73
C TYR A 873 25.49 -15.05 -10.56
N ASN A 874 24.38 -15.46 -9.95
CA ASN A 874 24.41 -16.37 -8.80
C ASN A 874 24.97 -17.73 -9.17
N ASN A 875 24.61 -18.26 -10.35
CA ASN A 875 25.16 -19.54 -10.80
C ASN A 875 26.65 -19.41 -11.14
N ALA A 876 27.05 -18.35 -11.84
CA ALA A 876 28.46 -18.06 -12.12
C ALA A 876 29.29 -17.94 -10.83
N PHE A 877 28.84 -17.12 -9.89
CA PHE A 877 29.54 -16.84 -8.64
C PHE A 877 29.58 -18.05 -7.69
N ASN A 878 28.45 -18.73 -7.46
CA ASN A 878 28.38 -19.82 -6.48
C ASN A 878 29.01 -21.13 -6.98
N HIS A 879 29.03 -21.35 -8.30
CA HIS A 879 29.58 -22.58 -8.90
C HIS A 879 30.93 -22.37 -9.60
N ASN A 880 31.47 -21.14 -9.59
CA ASN A 880 32.69 -20.74 -10.31
C ASN A 880 32.62 -21.06 -11.81
N ILE A 881 31.49 -20.73 -12.44
CA ILE A 881 31.29 -20.91 -13.89
C ILE A 881 31.78 -19.63 -14.58
N PRO A 882 32.75 -19.73 -15.52
CA PRO A 882 33.24 -18.55 -16.23
C PRO A 882 32.12 -17.85 -17.02
N LEU A 883 32.05 -16.52 -16.84
CA LEU A 883 31.09 -15.66 -17.50
C LEU A 883 31.80 -14.69 -18.47
N THR A 884 31.66 -14.95 -19.77
CA THR A 884 32.23 -14.10 -20.82
C THR A 884 31.17 -13.16 -21.39
N LEU A 885 31.41 -11.86 -21.33
CA LEU A 885 30.56 -10.82 -21.92
C LEU A 885 31.01 -10.50 -23.34
N ILE A 886 30.13 -10.69 -24.31
CA ILE A 886 30.32 -10.32 -25.71
C ILE A 886 29.45 -9.10 -26.00
N THR A 887 30.06 -7.93 -26.20
CA THR A 887 29.36 -6.64 -26.29
C THR A 887 29.95 -5.71 -27.34
N ASP A 888 29.10 -4.89 -27.94
CA ASP A 888 29.44 -3.77 -28.82
C ASP A 888 29.48 -2.42 -28.10
N ARG A 889 29.03 -2.38 -26.85
CA ARG A 889 29.00 -1.15 -26.05
C ARG A 889 30.40 -0.80 -25.55
N GLU A 890 30.72 0.50 -25.57
CA GLU A 890 31.96 0.99 -24.96
C GLU A 890 31.95 0.90 -23.43
N LYS A 891 30.76 1.00 -22.83
CA LYS A 891 30.54 0.91 -21.39
C LYS A 891 29.31 0.06 -21.11
N SER A 892 29.50 -1.26 -21.08
CA SER A 892 28.46 -2.20 -20.65
C SER A 892 28.26 -2.10 -19.14
N SER A 893 27.01 -2.17 -18.67
CA SER A 893 26.73 -2.18 -17.24
C SER A 893 26.94 -3.57 -16.62
N MET A 894 27.01 -4.62 -17.43
CA MET A 894 27.38 -5.97 -17.01
C MET A 894 28.87 -6.20 -16.75
N LEU A 895 29.75 -5.27 -17.15
CA LEU A 895 31.21 -5.46 -17.08
C LEU A 895 31.73 -5.85 -15.69
N HIS A 896 31.17 -5.26 -14.63
CA HIS A 896 31.57 -5.53 -13.24
C HIS A 896 31.16 -6.93 -12.73
N LYS A 897 30.34 -7.66 -13.50
CA LYS A 897 29.85 -9.00 -13.16
C LYS A 897 30.46 -10.11 -14.03
N ALA A 898 31.14 -9.76 -15.11
CA ALA A 898 31.76 -10.71 -16.04
C ALA A 898 33.22 -10.96 -15.68
N ASP A 899 33.71 -12.18 -15.92
CA ASP A 899 35.12 -12.53 -15.73
C ASP A 899 35.98 -12.06 -16.92
N GLU A 900 35.38 -12.05 -18.10
CA GLU A 900 36.04 -11.71 -19.37
C GLU A 900 35.13 -10.84 -20.24
N GLU A 901 35.75 -9.94 -20.99
CA GLU A 901 35.08 -9.08 -21.98
C GLU A 901 35.65 -9.36 -23.38
N LEU A 902 34.76 -9.62 -24.33
CA LEU A 902 35.05 -9.71 -25.76
C LEU A 902 34.28 -8.59 -26.47
N ARG A 903 35.01 -7.56 -26.88
CA ARG A 903 34.44 -6.42 -27.58
C ARG A 903 34.33 -6.67 -29.08
N VAL A 904 33.15 -6.43 -29.65
CA VAL A 904 32.85 -6.57 -31.08
C VAL A 904 32.31 -5.25 -31.64
N SER A 905 32.42 -5.02 -32.94
CA SER A 905 31.71 -3.94 -33.65
C SER A 905 30.40 -4.40 -34.28
N SER A 906 30.26 -5.71 -34.51
CA SER A 906 29.03 -6.31 -35.02
C SER A 906 28.88 -7.76 -34.57
N TYR A 907 27.82 -8.04 -33.81
CA TYR A 907 27.48 -9.40 -33.39
C TYR A 907 27.28 -10.35 -34.57
N TYR A 908 26.62 -9.87 -35.63
CA TYR A 908 26.36 -10.62 -36.84
C TYR A 908 27.65 -11.13 -37.50
N HIS A 909 28.56 -10.20 -37.83
CA HIS A 909 29.80 -10.54 -38.52
C HIS A 909 30.74 -11.35 -37.61
N PHE A 910 30.77 -11.07 -36.30
CA PHE A 910 31.54 -11.87 -35.33
C PHE A 910 31.10 -13.34 -35.31
N VAL A 911 29.80 -13.60 -35.17
CA VAL A 911 29.27 -14.97 -35.15
C VAL A 911 29.52 -15.66 -36.49
N LYS A 912 29.34 -14.96 -37.61
CA LYS A 912 29.58 -15.50 -38.95
C LYS A 912 31.06 -15.82 -39.19
N ALA A 913 31.97 -14.98 -38.72
CA ALA A 913 33.41 -15.23 -38.73
C ALA A 913 33.76 -16.47 -37.89
N ALA A 914 33.13 -16.66 -36.72
CA ALA A 914 33.34 -17.86 -35.90
C ALA A 914 32.88 -19.14 -36.62
N ILE A 915 31.71 -19.12 -37.27
CA ILE A 915 31.22 -20.25 -38.08
C ILE A 915 32.17 -20.52 -39.25
N HIS A 916 32.57 -19.48 -40.00
CA HIS A 916 33.52 -19.61 -41.10
C HIS A 916 34.83 -20.25 -40.64
N TYR A 917 35.37 -19.81 -39.49
CA TYR A 917 36.58 -20.38 -38.91
C TYR A 917 36.40 -21.87 -38.59
N ILE A 918 35.28 -22.25 -37.95
CA ILE A 918 34.98 -23.65 -37.61
C ILE A 918 34.94 -24.53 -38.88
N LEU A 919 34.22 -24.09 -39.90
CA LEU A 919 34.03 -24.86 -41.14
C LEU A 919 35.29 -24.95 -42.00
N SER A 920 36.09 -23.88 -42.07
CA SER A 920 37.34 -23.84 -42.84
C SER A 920 38.44 -24.73 -42.24
N HIS A 921 38.34 -25.04 -40.94
CA HIS A 921 39.29 -25.88 -40.21
C HIS A 921 38.76 -27.29 -39.91
N GLY A 922 37.54 -27.63 -40.37
CA GLY A 922 36.95 -28.96 -40.16
C GLY A 922 36.62 -29.25 -38.69
N LEU A 923 36.24 -28.22 -37.92
CA LEU A 923 35.96 -28.33 -36.49
C LEU A 923 34.48 -28.59 -36.17
N GLU A 924 33.61 -28.70 -37.18
CA GLU A 924 32.19 -28.97 -37.02
C GLU A 924 31.89 -30.34 -36.38
N ASN A 925 30.71 -30.48 -35.74
CA ASN A 925 30.27 -31.75 -35.18
C ASN A 925 29.63 -32.64 -36.25
N ALA A 926 30.46 -33.36 -37.01
CA ALA A 926 30.03 -34.17 -38.15
C ALA A 926 28.91 -35.19 -37.80
N VAL A 927 29.00 -35.86 -36.65
CA VAL A 927 27.99 -36.86 -36.22
C VAL A 927 26.64 -36.19 -35.96
N TYR A 928 26.64 -35.07 -35.24
CA TYR A 928 25.41 -34.34 -34.97
C TYR A 928 24.78 -33.79 -36.26
N ILE A 929 25.62 -33.28 -37.16
CA ILE A 929 25.20 -32.73 -38.45
C ILE A 929 24.54 -33.79 -39.33
N GLU A 930 25.14 -34.97 -39.45
CA GLU A 930 24.60 -36.08 -40.26
C GLU A 930 23.19 -36.50 -39.79
N ASP A 931 22.98 -36.55 -38.48
CA ASP A 931 21.71 -36.97 -37.88
C ASP A 931 20.60 -35.89 -37.93
N HIS A 932 20.97 -34.61 -38.00
CA HIS A 932 20.02 -33.52 -37.70
C HIS A 932 19.96 -32.40 -38.75
N CYS A 933 21.00 -32.21 -39.57
CA CYS A 933 21.17 -31.04 -40.45
C CYS A 933 21.29 -31.48 -41.92
N PRO A 934 20.17 -31.85 -42.59
CA PRO A 934 20.20 -32.40 -43.95
C PRO A 934 20.74 -31.43 -45.02
N ASP A 935 20.65 -30.12 -44.77
CA ASP A 935 21.06 -29.06 -45.71
C ASP A 935 22.47 -28.51 -45.43
N PHE A 936 23.30 -29.25 -44.68
CA PHE A 936 24.61 -28.76 -44.22
C PHE A 936 25.60 -28.45 -45.33
N GLU A 937 25.71 -29.30 -46.36
CA GLU A 937 26.72 -29.10 -47.42
C GLU A 937 26.47 -27.80 -48.22
N ASP A 938 25.21 -27.50 -48.56
CA ASP A 938 24.86 -26.22 -49.23
C ASP A 938 25.14 -25.03 -48.31
N TYR A 939 24.83 -25.12 -47.02
CA TYR A 939 25.17 -24.08 -46.05
C TYR A 939 26.68 -23.87 -45.95
N LYS A 940 27.46 -24.95 -45.86
CA LYS A 940 28.93 -24.91 -45.76
C LYS A 940 29.56 -24.26 -46.98
N GLU A 941 29.15 -24.64 -48.19
CA GLU A 941 29.64 -24.04 -49.42
C GLU A 941 29.39 -22.52 -49.46
N ARG A 942 28.21 -22.08 -49.03
CA ARG A 942 27.86 -20.65 -49.02
C ARG A 942 28.65 -19.86 -47.98
N VAL A 943 28.83 -20.39 -46.77
CA VAL A 943 29.63 -19.71 -45.74
C VAL A 943 31.09 -19.59 -46.18
N LEU A 944 31.68 -20.65 -46.74
CA LEU A 944 33.07 -20.62 -47.20
C LEU A 944 33.29 -19.78 -48.47
N ALA A 945 32.22 -19.38 -49.16
CA ALA A 945 32.27 -18.43 -50.27
C ALA A 945 32.36 -16.97 -49.81
N GLU A 946 32.10 -16.67 -48.54
CA GLU A 946 32.23 -15.32 -48.01
C GLU A 946 33.70 -14.92 -47.75
N ASP A 947 33.99 -13.62 -47.79
CA ASP A 947 35.33 -13.11 -47.51
C ASP A 947 35.58 -13.05 -45.99
N TYR A 948 36.36 -14.00 -45.48
CA TYR A 948 36.72 -14.07 -44.06
C TYR A 948 37.42 -12.81 -43.54
N ASN A 949 38.29 -12.16 -44.33
CA ASN A 949 38.97 -10.94 -43.87
C ASN A 949 37.98 -9.79 -43.71
N LYS A 950 37.00 -9.71 -44.61
CA LYS A 950 35.92 -8.74 -44.51
C LYS A 950 35.04 -9.00 -43.28
N LEU A 951 34.71 -10.26 -42.98
CA LEU A 951 33.97 -10.61 -41.76
C LEU A 951 34.73 -10.19 -40.49
N LEU A 952 36.06 -10.36 -40.44
CA LEU A 952 36.90 -9.90 -39.33
C LEU A 952 36.94 -8.37 -39.20
N GLU A 953 37.06 -7.67 -40.33
CA GLU A 953 37.05 -6.20 -40.37
C GLU A 953 35.72 -5.65 -39.84
N GLU A 954 34.59 -6.17 -40.34
CA GLU A 954 33.24 -5.73 -39.94
C GLU A 954 32.87 -6.19 -38.52
N SER A 955 33.42 -7.30 -38.04
CA SER A 955 33.26 -7.71 -36.64
C SER A 955 34.08 -6.86 -35.69
N GLY A 956 35.10 -6.15 -36.17
CA GLY A 956 36.07 -5.41 -35.36
C GLY A 956 36.96 -6.31 -34.52
N CYS A 957 37.14 -7.58 -34.90
CA CYS A 957 37.90 -8.58 -34.14
C CYS A 957 39.14 -9.04 -34.91
N SER A 958 40.21 -9.40 -34.20
CA SER A 958 41.35 -10.06 -34.85
C SER A 958 41.04 -11.53 -35.16
N ALA A 959 41.78 -12.11 -36.11
CA ALA A 959 41.68 -13.53 -36.43
C ALA A 959 41.93 -14.41 -35.20
N GLU A 960 42.88 -14.03 -34.35
CA GLU A 960 43.21 -14.75 -33.11
C GLU A 960 42.05 -14.72 -32.12
N MET A 961 41.35 -13.58 -31.97
CA MET A 961 40.19 -13.46 -31.08
C MET A 961 39.05 -14.37 -31.52
N VAL A 962 38.71 -14.36 -32.83
CA VAL A 962 37.65 -15.20 -33.38
C VAL A 962 38.02 -16.67 -33.29
N ALA A 963 39.28 -17.02 -33.61
CA ALA A 963 39.79 -18.39 -33.48
C ALA A 963 39.72 -18.91 -32.04
N ALA A 964 40.12 -18.08 -31.06
CA ALA A 964 40.06 -18.42 -29.64
C ALA A 964 38.62 -18.69 -29.19
N PHE A 965 37.70 -17.76 -29.47
CA PHE A 965 36.28 -17.95 -29.14
C PHE A 965 35.72 -19.22 -29.80
N ALA A 966 35.93 -19.38 -31.11
CA ALA A 966 35.39 -20.50 -31.87
C ALA A 966 35.91 -21.85 -31.35
N PHE A 967 37.20 -21.93 -31.02
CA PHE A 967 37.82 -23.12 -30.45
C PHE A 967 37.27 -23.43 -29.05
N GLU A 968 37.26 -22.43 -28.16
CA GLU A 968 36.79 -22.61 -26.78
C GLU A 968 35.30 -22.98 -26.71
N TYR A 969 34.45 -22.27 -27.46
CA TYR A 969 33.02 -22.56 -27.53
C TYR A 969 32.75 -23.96 -28.07
N ASN A 970 33.48 -24.38 -29.11
CA ASN A 970 33.29 -25.71 -29.69
C ASN A 970 33.74 -26.82 -28.72
N LEU A 971 34.88 -26.63 -28.04
CA LEU A 971 35.43 -27.59 -27.07
C LEU A 971 34.50 -27.78 -25.85
N GLU A 972 33.99 -26.69 -25.28
CA GLU A 972 33.20 -26.70 -24.04
C GLU A 972 31.84 -27.37 -24.21
N GLN A 973 31.67 -28.61 -23.74
CA GLN A 973 30.44 -29.38 -23.96
C GLN A 973 29.19 -28.80 -23.29
N HIS A 974 29.35 -28.00 -22.22
CA HIS A 974 28.27 -27.43 -21.43
C HIS A 974 28.27 -25.90 -21.58
N SER A 975 28.23 -25.43 -22.83
CA SER A 975 28.27 -24.01 -23.18
C SER A 975 26.86 -23.44 -23.41
N ILE A 976 26.48 -22.41 -22.65
CA ILE A 976 25.19 -21.71 -22.82
C ILE A 976 25.45 -20.30 -23.35
N ILE A 977 24.80 -19.94 -24.46
CA ILE A 977 24.75 -18.55 -24.94
C ILE A 977 23.43 -17.93 -24.48
N VAL A 978 23.52 -16.95 -23.58
CA VAL A 978 22.38 -16.10 -23.19
C VAL A 978 22.38 -14.87 -24.11
N LEU A 979 21.24 -14.60 -24.73
CA LEU A 979 21.11 -13.53 -25.72
C LEU A 979 19.81 -12.74 -25.52
N ALA A 980 19.85 -11.42 -25.67
CA ALA A 980 18.67 -10.57 -25.55
C ALA A 980 18.19 -10.10 -26.93
N GLU A 981 16.95 -10.47 -27.30
CA GLU A 981 16.38 -10.13 -28.61
C GLU A 981 16.26 -8.62 -28.86
N LYS A 982 16.22 -7.83 -27.77
CA LYS A 982 16.15 -6.39 -27.81
C LYS A 982 17.33 -5.75 -28.56
N ASN A 983 18.52 -6.34 -28.45
CA ASN A 983 19.76 -5.78 -29.01
C ASN A 983 20.26 -6.54 -30.24
N LEU A 984 19.56 -7.58 -30.69
CA LEU A 984 20.00 -8.47 -31.78
C LEU A 984 19.02 -8.44 -32.94
N SER A 985 19.56 -8.44 -34.16
CA SER A 985 18.79 -8.61 -35.38
C SER A 985 18.35 -10.07 -35.56
N SER A 986 17.31 -10.29 -36.36
CA SER A 986 16.84 -11.64 -36.71
C SER A 986 17.91 -12.46 -37.44
N ALA A 987 18.72 -11.84 -38.29
CA ALA A 987 19.85 -12.48 -38.96
C ALA A 987 20.91 -12.91 -37.94
N THR A 988 21.23 -12.06 -36.96
CA THR A 988 22.15 -12.42 -35.87
C THR A 988 21.61 -13.59 -35.05
N CYS A 989 20.32 -13.56 -34.68
CA CYS A 989 19.66 -14.66 -34.00
C CYS A 989 19.77 -15.97 -34.80
N THR A 990 19.56 -15.89 -36.12
CA THR A 990 19.67 -17.04 -37.04
C THR A 990 21.10 -17.59 -37.09
N GLU A 991 22.12 -16.74 -37.21
CA GLU A 991 23.51 -17.20 -37.24
C GLU A 991 23.97 -17.75 -35.89
N ILE A 992 23.51 -17.21 -34.76
CA ILE A 992 23.78 -17.80 -33.43
C ILE A 992 23.19 -19.22 -33.34
N ARG A 993 21.99 -19.44 -33.87
CA ARG A 993 21.41 -20.78 -33.98
C ARG A 993 22.23 -21.68 -34.90
N ASN A 994 22.68 -21.19 -36.05
CA ASN A 994 23.53 -21.96 -36.95
C ASN A 994 24.84 -22.36 -36.26
N LEU A 995 25.49 -21.45 -35.52
CA LEU A 995 26.69 -21.73 -34.74
C LEU A 995 26.44 -22.87 -33.75
N ALA A 996 25.33 -22.82 -33.00
CA ALA A 996 24.96 -23.87 -32.04
C ALA A 996 24.63 -25.21 -32.73
N LEU A 997 24.08 -25.20 -33.95
CA LEU A 997 23.84 -26.41 -34.74
C LEU A 997 25.13 -27.03 -35.29
N VAL A 998 26.00 -26.22 -35.91
CA VAL A 998 27.27 -26.66 -36.50
C VAL A 998 28.20 -27.27 -35.43
N THR A 999 28.14 -26.77 -34.20
CA THR A 999 28.90 -27.29 -33.05
C THR A 999 28.15 -28.37 -32.25
N GLY A 1000 26.92 -28.71 -32.65
CA GLY A 1000 26.09 -29.74 -32.04
C GLY A 1000 25.71 -29.46 -30.58
N LYS A 1001 25.41 -28.22 -30.24
CA LYS A 1001 25.07 -27.77 -28.87
C LYS A 1001 23.58 -27.82 -28.57
N ILE A 1002 22.73 -27.84 -29.59
CA ILE A 1002 21.27 -27.85 -29.46
C ILE A 1002 20.76 -29.24 -29.04
N GLY A 1003 19.77 -29.27 -28.15
CA GLY A 1003 19.17 -30.52 -27.65
C GLY A 1003 20.03 -31.29 -26.65
N LYS A 1004 21.09 -30.65 -26.10
CA LYS A 1004 21.95 -31.21 -25.05
C LYS A 1004 21.65 -30.58 -23.69
N THR A 1005 21.96 -31.31 -22.61
CA THR A 1005 21.83 -30.77 -21.25
C THR A 1005 22.91 -29.73 -20.98
N ALA A 1006 22.52 -28.61 -20.38
CA ALA A 1006 23.36 -27.47 -20.01
C ALA A 1006 24.19 -26.91 -21.18
N SER A 1007 23.62 -26.98 -22.39
CA SER A 1007 24.25 -26.51 -23.62
C SER A 1007 23.19 -26.01 -24.59
N GLY A 1008 23.48 -24.91 -25.29
CA GLY A 1008 22.57 -24.34 -26.31
C GLY A 1008 22.35 -22.85 -26.12
N LEU A 1009 21.14 -22.39 -26.47
CA LEU A 1009 20.76 -20.98 -26.49
C LEU A 1009 19.73 -20.66 -25.42
N MET A 1010 19.84 -19.49 -24.81
CA MET A 1010 18.86 -18.97 -23.87
C MET A 1010 18.41 -17.59 -24.34
N PRO A 1011 17.45 -17.51 -25.28
CA PRO A 1011 16.90 -16.25 -25.75
C PRO A 1011 16.04 -15.59 -24.67
N LEU A 1012 16.34 -14.34 -24.37
CA LEU A 1012 15.53 -13.45 -23.55
C LEU A 1012 14.70 -12.55 -24.46
N LYS A 1013 13.39 -12.75 -24.46
CA LYS A 1013 12.42 -11.93 -25.18
C LYS A 1013 12.31 -10.53 -24.54
N GLU A 1014 11.83 -9.55 -25.28
CA GLU A 1014 11.81 -8.16 -24.79
C GLU A 1014 10.64 -7.88 -23.80
N LYS A 1015 9.42 -8.35 -24.09
CA LYS A 1015 8.20 -8.01 -23.33
C LYS A 1015 7.58 -9.23 -22.66
N ASN A 1016 6.77 -8.98 -21.63
CA ASN A 1016 6.11 -10.01 -20.81
C ASN A 1016 5.36 -11.06 -21.62
N ASN A 1017 4.75 -10.66 -22.75
CA ASN A 1017 4.03 -11.58 -23.62
C ASN A 1017 4.49 -11.55 -25.09
N SER A 1018 5.76 -11.19 -25.37
CA SER A 1018 6.32 -11.26 -26.73
C SER A 1018 6.21 -12.68 -27.30
N GLN A 1019 6.41 -13.71 -26.47
CA GLN A 1019 6.24 -15.10 -26.89
C GLN A 1019 4.76 -15.43 -27.16
N GLY A 1020 3.83 -14.85 -26.40
CA GLY A 1020 2.39 -14.98 -26.63
C GLY A 1020 1.94 -14.45 -27.99
N ILE A 1021 2.54 -13.38 -28.53
CA ILE A 1021 2.27 -12.92 -29.91
C ILE A 1021 2.52 -14.05 -30.91
N LEU A 1022 3.66 -14.75 -30.78
CA LEU A 1022 4.04 -15.84 -31.67
C LEU A 1022 3.13 -17.06 -31.48
N ASP A 1023 2.84 -17.40 -30.23
CA ASP A 1023 2.07 -18.60 -29.88
C ASP A 1023 0.58 -18.44 -30.19
N MET A 1024 0.00 -17.25 -30.09
CA MET A 1024 -1.41 -17.00 -30.38
C MET A 1024 -1.67 -16.62 -31.85
N GLY A 1025 -0.62 -16.52 -32.68
CA GLY A 1025 -0.76 -16.18 -34.10
C GLY A 1025 -1.03 -14.68 -34.34
N GLY A 1026 -0.51 -13.80 -33.49
CA GLY A 1026 -0.60 -12.34 -33.59
C GLY A 1026 0.26 -11.72 -34.70
N CYS A 1027 0.61 -12.47 -35.74
CA CYS A 1027 1.27 -11.96 -36.93
C CYS A 1027 0.81 -12.71 -38.19
N ALA A 1028 0.90 -12.06 -39.35
CA ALA A 1028 0.41 -12.59 -40.62
C ALA A 1028 1.08 -13.91 -41.04
N ALA A 1029 2.32 -14.13 -40.62
CA ALA A 1029 3.08 -15.33 -40.97
C ALA A 1029 2.68 -16.58 -40.16
N LEU A 1030 2.10 -16.40 -38.96
CA LEU A 1030 1.87 -17.47 -38.00
C LEU A 1030 0.39 -17.67 -37.65
N ALA A 1031 0.00 -18.93 -37.55
CA ALA A 1031 -1.24 -19.38 -36.95
C ALA A 1031 -1.05 -19.62 -35.44
N PRO A 1032 -2.15 -19.69 -34.65
CA PRO A 1032 -2.09 -20.18 -33.27
C PRO A 1032 -1.31 -21.51 -33.17
N GLY A 1033 -0.42 -21.62 -32.18
CA GLY A 1033 0.56 -22.69 -31.98
C GLY A 1033 1.92 -22.41 -32.63
N GLY A 1034 2.09 -21.26 -33.27
CA GLY A 1034 3.35 -20.84 -33.90
C GLY A 1034 3.71 -21.63 -35.16
N HIS A 1035 2.72 -22.19 -35.86
CA HIS A 1035 2.88 -22.82 -37.18
C HIS A 1035 2.73 -21.80 -38.30
N LYS A 1036 3.32 -22.06 -39.48
CA LYS A 1036 3.18 -21.16 -40.63
C LYS A 1036 1.72 -21.10 -41.09
N TYR A 1037 1.15 -19.90 -41.17
CA TYR A 1037 -0.22 -19.71 -41.65
C TYR A 1037 -0.39 -20.10 -43.13
N ALA A 1038 0.72 -20.12 -43.88
CA ALA A 1038 0.74 -20.55 -45.28
C ALA A 1038 0.36 -22.03 -45.47
N ASP A 1039 0.46 -22.86 -44.43
CA ASP A 1039 0.15 -24.29 -44.46
C ASP A 1039 -1.36 -24.57 -44.52
N ASP A 1040 -1.80 -25.24 -45.57
CA ASP A 1040 -3.20 -25.59 -45.81
C ASP A 1040 -3.80 -26.50 -44.75
N THR A 1041 -2.99 -27.37 -44.14
CA THR A 1041 -3.46 -28.27 -43.08
C THR A 1041 -3.87 -27.48 -41.84
N ILE A 1042 -3.09 -26.46 -41.50
CA ILE A 1042 -3.36 -25.55 -40.38
C ILE A 1042 -4.59 -24.70 -40.65
N ARG A 1043 -4.71 -24.11 -41.85
CA ARG A 1043 -5.91 -23.34 -42.23
C ARG A 1043 -7.17 -24.19 -42.22
N THR A 1044 -7.08 -25.47 -42.59
CA THR A 1044 -8.21 -26.41 -42.56
C THR A 1044 -8.66 -26.69 -41.13
N LEU A 1045 -7.71 -26.92 -40.21
CA LEU A 1045 -8.00 -27.06 -38.78
C LEU A 1045 -8.69 -25.81 -38.21
N LEU A 1046 -8.18 -24.61 -38.53
CA LEU A 1046 -8.78 -23.37 -38.05
C LEU A 1046 -10.20 -23.16 -38.59
N LYS A 1047 -10.48 -23.51 -39.85
CA LYS A 1047 -11.83 -23.49 -40.44
C LYS A 1047 -12.80 -24.38 -39.67
N GLU A 1048 -12.37 -25.59 -39.32
CA GLU A 1048 -13.16 -26.53 -38.52
C GLU A 1048 -13.46 -25.97 -37.12
N VAL A 1049 -12.42 -25.51 -36.41
CA VAL A 1049 -12.56 -25.03 -35.02
C VAL A 1049 -13.37 -23.75 -34.93
N TRP A 1050 -13.21 -22.83 -35.89
CA TRP A 1050 -13.92 -21.56 -35.90
C TRP A 1050 -15.27 -21.60 -36.61
N GLU A 1051 -15.70 -22.77 -37.11
CA GLU A 1051 -16.96 -22.98 -37.82
C GLU A 1051 -17.11 -22.01 -39.02
N LYS A 1052 -16.07 -21.92 -39.87
CA LYS A 1052 -16.03 -21.05 -41.05
C LYS A 1052 -15.81 -21.82 -42.34
N ASP A 1053 -16.53 -21.43 -43.38
CA ASP A 1053 -16.41 -22.02 -44.72
C ASP A 1053 -15.06 -21.68 -45.37
N GLU A 1054 -14.65 -20.41 -45.23
CA GLU A 1054 -13.42 -19.88 -45.82
C GLU A 1054 -12.65 -19.05 -44.80
N LEU A 1055 -11.33 -19.01 -45.01
CA LEU A 1055 -10.38 -18.15 -44.30
C LEU A 1055 -9.50 -17.47 -45.35
N PRO A 1056 -8.93 -16.29 -45.04
CA PRO A 1056 -8.11 -15.56 -45.99
C PRO A 1056 -6.86 -16.37 -46.37
N ALA A 1057 -6.37 -16.17 -47.59
CA ALA A 1057 -5.08 -16.71 -47.98
C ALA A 1057 -3.94 -16.03 -47.19
N ALA A 1058 -2.74 -16.61 -47.25
CA ALA A 1058 -1.56 -15.90 -46.77
C ALA A 1058 -1.41 -14.58 -47.56
N ALA A 1059 -1.11 -13.49 -46.84
CA ALA A 1059 -1.02 -12.16 -47.43
C ALA A 1059 0.17 -12.11 -48.40
N ALA A 1060 -0.03 -11.52 -49.58
CA ALA A 1060 1.01 -11.36 -50.59
C ALA A 1060 1.95 -10.19 -50.29
N GLU A 1061 1.42 -9.15 -49.64
CA GLU A 1061 2.16 -7.99 -49.14
C GLU A 1061 2.09 -8.00 -47.61
N SER A 1062 3.13 -7.47 -46.96
CA SER A 1062 3.16 -7.39 -45.51
C SER A 1062 2.32 -6.21 -44.98
N PRO A 1063 1.86 -6.25 -43.72
CA PRO A 1063 1.15 -5.12 -43.12
C PRO A 1063 1.91 -3.79 -43.17
N MET A 1064 3.26 -3.82 -43.12
CA MET A 1064 4.08 -2.61 -43.27
C MET A 1064 4.04 -2.08 -44.70
N GLU A 1065 4.22 -2.94 -45.71
CA GLU A 1065 4.13 -2.57 -47.13
C GLU A 1065 2.74 -1.99 -47.46
N LEU A 1066 1.68 -2.57 -46.91
CA LEU A 1066 0.31 -2.08 -47.08
C LEU A 1066 0.11 -0.68 -46.47
N LEU A 1067 0.73 -0.38 -45.33
CA LEU A 1067 0.73 0.95 -44.70
C LEU A 1067 1.55 1.96 -45.53
N GLU A 1068 2.74 1.58 -45.97
CA GLU A 1068 3.61 2.40 -46.81
C GLU A 1068 2.92 2.78 -48.13
N ASN A 1069 2.23 1.82 -48.74
CA ASN A 1069 1.52 2.02 -50.00
C ASN A 1069 0.12 2.64 -49.84
N GLY A 1070 -0.34 2.91 -48.61
CA GLY A 1070 -1.65 3.53 -48.35
C GLY A 1070 -2.86 2.66 -48.71
N LYS A 1071 -2.67 1.33 -48.70
CA LYS A 1071 -3.71 0.33 -49.00
C LYS A 1071 -4.62 0.06 -47.80
N ILE A 1072 -4.13 0.26 -46.57
CA ILE A 1072 -4.96 0.17 -45.36
C ILE A 1072 -5.82 1.43 -45.21
N LYS A 1073 -7.14 1.24 -45.07
CA LYS A 1073 -8.14 2.31 -44.83
C LYS A 1073 -8.56 2.39 -43.37
N ASN A 1074 -8.62 1.24 -42.69
CA ASN A 1074 -8.96 1.15 -41.28
C ASN A 1074 -7.83 0.45 -40.51
N ILE A 1075 -7.36 1.06 -39.42
CA ILE A 1075 -6.37 0.44 -38.52
C ILE A 1075 -6.95 0.32 -37.10
N PHE A 1076 -6.74 -0.84 -36.49
CA PHE A 1076 -7.16 -1.14 -35.12
C PHE A 1076 -5.94 -1.53 -34.30
N ILE A 1077 -5.59 -0.69 -33.32
CA ILE A 1077 -4.37 -0.84 -32.51
C ILE A 1077 -4.79 -1.14 -31.07
N PHE A 1078 -4.32 -2.26 -30.53
CA PHE A 1078 -4.64 -2.72 -29.18
C PHE A 1078 -3.38 -2.80 -28.32
N GLY A 1079 -3.29 -1.92 -27.31
CA GLY A 1079 -2.20 -1.93 -26.33
C GLY A 1079 -0.80 -1.68 -26.92
N GLU A 1080 -0.70 -0.83 -27.94
CA GLU A 1080 0.56 -0.42 -28.57
C GLU A 1080 0.62 1.11 -28.77
N ASP A 1081 1.83 1.69 -28.64
CA ASP A 1081 2.10 3.13 -28.89
C ASP A 1081 3.17 3.35 -29.98
N PRO A 1082 2.87 3.01 -31.26
CA PRO A 1082 3.82 3.14 -32.36
C PRO A 1082 4.27 4.58 -32.60
N THR A 1083 3.38 5.56 -32.48
CA THR A 1083 3.73 6.98 -32.68
C THR A 1083 4.67 7.48 -31.58
N GLY A 1084 4.41 7.10 -30.32
CA GLY A 1084 5.19 7.59 -29.19
C GLY A 1084 6.58 6.97 -29.07
N THR A 1085 6.73 5.72 -29.54
CA THR A 1085 7.96 4.93 -29.39
C THR A 1085 8.79 4.79 -30.67
N ALA A 1086 8.35 5.36 -31.79
CA ALA A 1086 9.06 5.29 -33.06
C ALA A 1086 10.43 5.99 -33.01
N ILE A 1087 11.45 5.32 -33.55
CA ILE A 1087 12.78 5.90 -33.79
C ILE A 1087 12.68 6.99 -34.88
N HIS A 1088 11.88 6.75 -35.91
CA HIS A 1088 11.57 7.70 -36.97
C HIS A 1088 10.09 8.09 -36.93
N LYS A 1089 9.71 8.99 -36.01
CA LYS A 1089 8.31 9.41 -35.80
C LYS A 1089 7.61 9.88 -37.08
N ASP A 1090 8.32 10.63 -37.93
CA ASP A 1090 7.76 11.13 -39.20
C ASP A 1090 7.30 10.01 -40.14
N GLN A 1091 7.99 8.87 -40.15
CA GLN A 1091 7.63 7.71 -40.96
C GLN A 1091 6.31 7.10 -40.48
N VAL A 1092 6.18 6.89 -39.17
CA VAL A 1092 4.97 6.31 -38.56
C VAL A 1092 3.77 7.26 -38.69
N LEU A 1093 3.97 8.56 -38.47
CA LEU A 1093 2.93 9.57 -38.69
C LEU A 1093 2.49 9.61 -40.16
N ALA A 1094 3.43 9.47 -41.11
CA ALA A 1094 3.08 9.38 -42.53
C ALA A 1094 2.21 8.15 -42.84
N TRP A 1095 2.38 7.03 -42.13
CA TRP A 1095 1.44 5.90 -42.23
C TRP A 1095 0.08 6.25 -41.65
N MET A 1096 0.03 6.78 -40.43
CA MET A 1096 -1.23 7.13 -39.75
C MET A 1096 -2.07 8.15 -40.53
N HIS A 1097 -1.42 9.13 -41.18
CA HIS A 1097 -2.11 10.12 -42.03
C HIS A 1097 -2.70 9.55 -43.32
N LYS A 1098 -2.21 8.40 -43.81
CA LYS A 1098 -2.80 7.71 -44.98
C LYS A 1098 -4.05 6.90 -44.61
N VAL A 1099 -4.20 6.54 -43.33
CA VAL A 1099 -5.31 5.73 -42.83
C VAL A 1099 -6.54 6.62 -42.56
N SER A 1100 -7.69 6.21 -43.08
CA SER A 1100 -8.95 7.00 -43.03
C SER A 1100 -9.71 6.85 -41.72
N PHE A 1101 -9.57 5.73 -41.02
CA PHE A 1101 -10.20 5.50 -39.71
C PHE A 1101 -9.25 4.74 -38.78
N LYS A 1102 -8.99 5.32 -37.61
CA LYS A 1102 -8.02 4.83 -36.64
C LYS A 1102 -8.70 4.56 -35.30
N VAL A 1103 -8.62 3.32 -34.83
CA VAL A 1103 -9.10 2.92 -33.52
C VAL A 1103 -7.93 2.52 -32.65
N VAL A 1104 -7.87 3.08 -31.44
CA VAL A 1104 -6.85 2.74 -30.45
C VAL A 1104 -7.54 2.29 -29.17
N GLN A 1105 -7.24 1.09 -28.70
CA GLN A 1105 -7.63 0.64 -27.36
C GLN A 1105 -6.42 0.77 -26.42
N GLU A 1106 -6.51 1.67 -25.44
CA GLU A 1106 -5.40 2.02 -24.55
C GLU A 1106 -5.91 2.45 -23.16
N CYS A 1107 -5.08 2.29 -22.12
CA CYS A 1107 -5.42 2.68 -20.75
C CYS A 1107 -5.29 4.19 -20.53
N PHE A 1108 -4.41 4.85 -21.28
CA PHE A 1108 -4.02 6.25 -21.13
C PHE A 1108 -4.04 6.99 -22.46
N MET A 1109 -3.97 8.32 -22.42
CA MET A 1109 -3.88 9.15 -23.63
C MET A 1109 -2.44 9.16 -24.17
N SER A 1110 -2.04 8.10 -24.88
CA SER A 1110 -0.73 7.97 -25.53
C SER A 1110 -0.58 8.85 -26.78
N ASP A 1111 0.65 8.99 -27.30
CA ASP A 1111 0.91 9.74 -28.54
C ASP A 1111 0.13 9.11 -29.72
N THR A 1112 -0.03 7.78 -29.74
CA THR A 1112 -0.88 7.08 -30.73
C THR A 1112 -2.37 7.31 -30.49
N ALA A 1113 -2.83 7.35 -29.23
CA ALA A 1113 -4.23 7.64 -28.92
C ALA A 1113 -4.65 9.04 -29.38
N LEU A 1114 -3.76 10.03 -29.31
CA LEU A 1114 -3.99 11.39 -29.82
C LEU A 1114 -4.23 11.44 -31.33
N GLU A 1115 -3.65 10.51 -32.09
CA GLU A 1115 -3.85 10.36 -33.54
C GLU A 1115 -5.12 9.57 -33.90
N ALA A 1116 -5.79 8.94 -32.93
CA ALA A 1116 -6.96 8.12 -33.15
C ALA A 1116 -8.20 8.94 -33.54
N ASP A 1117 -9.08 8.34 -34.34
CA ASP A 1117 -10.43 8.84 -34.59
C ASP A 1117 -11.38 8.37 -33.47
N LEU A 1118 -11.16 7.17 -32.94
CA LEU A 1118 -11.90 6.56 -31.84
C LEU A 1118 -10.95 5.91 -30.83
N ILE A 1119 -11.13 6.21 -29.55
CA ILE A 1119 -10.40 5.58 -28.45
C ILE A 1119 -11.36 4.68 -27.68
N LEU A 1120 -10.94 3.44 -27.44
CA LEU A 1120 -11.60 2.51 -26.53
C LEU A 1120 -10.83 2.43 -25.20
N PRO A 1121 -11.49 2.48 -24.04
CA PRO A 1121 -10.82 2.39 -22.75
C PRO A 1121 -10.32 0.97 -22.50
N ALA A 1122 -9.01 0.75 -22.42
CA ALA A 1122 -8.47 -0.56 -22.06
C ALA A 1122 -8.52 -0.79 -20.54
N THR A 1123 -8.79 -2.04 -20.14
CA THR A 1123 -8.56 -2.51 -18.76
C THR A 1123 -7.15 -3.02 -18.56
N LEU A 1124 -6.67 -2.89 -17.33
CA LEU A 1124 -5.40 -3.42 -16.90
C LEU A 1124 -5.49 -4.94 -16.65
N PRO A 1125 -4.39 -5.70 -16.74
CA PRO A 1125 -4.44 -7.16 -16.67
C PRO A 1125 -5.19 -7.76 -15.47
N PHE A 1126 -5.04 -7.18 -14.27
CA PHE A 1126 -5.69 -7.64 -13.04
C PHE A 1126 -7.18 -7.24 -12.91
N GLU A 1127 -7.71 -6.42 -13.82
CA GLU A 1127 -9.15 -6.09 -13.89
C GLU A 1127 -9.93 -7.10 -14.75
N THR A 1128 -9.22 -7.92 -15.53
CA THR A 1128 -9.81 -8.88 -16.47
C THR A 1128 -9.40 -10.31 -16.17
N GLY A 1129 -8.13 -10.54 -15.79
CA GLY A 1129 -7.54 -11.86 -15.72
C GLY A 1129 -7.15 -12.39 -17.11
N GLY A 1130 -6.35 -13.46 -17.14
CA GLY A 1130 -5.85 -14.06 -18.39
C GLY A 1130 -4.54 -14.80 -18.17
N SER A 1131 -3.74 -14.91 -19.23
CA SER A 1131 -2.42 -15.51 -19.17
C SER A 1131 -1.36 -14.80 -20.01
N PHE A 1132 -0.10 -14.93 -19.59
CA PHE A 1132 1.08 -14.54 -20.36
C PHE A 1132 1.98 -15.74 -20.61
N THR A 1133 2.68 -15.73 -21.74
CA THR A 1133 3.69 -16.71 -22.09
C THR A 1133 5.07 -16.07 -21.98
N ASN A 1134 5.89 -16.58 -21.05
CA ASN A 1134 7.21 -16.03 -20.77
C ASN A 1134 8.29 -16.56 -21.75
N THR A 1135 9.53 -16.10 -21.60
CA THR A 1135 10.66 -16.50 -22.45
C THR A 1135 11.04 -17.99 -22.37
N GLN A 1136 10.63 -18.67 -21.30
CA GLN A 1136 10.78 -20.12 -21.09
C GLN A 1136 9.57 -20.90 -21.61
N LYS A 1137 8.66 -20.22 -22.33
CA LYS A 1137 7.40 -20.75 -22.87
C LYS A 1137 6.44 -21.30 -21.82
N PHE A 1138 6.59 -20.89 -20.57
CA PHE A 1138 5.59 -21.18 -19.55
C PHE A 1138 4.42 -20.23 -19.71
N ILE A 1139 3.23 -20.80 -19.81
CA ILE A 1139 1.96 -20.07 -19.78
C ILE A 1139 1.60 -19.86 -18.30
N GLN A 1140 1.62 -18.61 -17.86
CA GLN A 1140 1.37 -18.20 -16.48
C GLN A 1140 0.02 -17.50 -16.41
N GLN A 1141 -0.88 -18.03 -15.58
CA GLN A 1141 -2.22 -17.49 -15.38
C GLN A 1141 -2.24 -16.45 -14.26
N PHE A 1142 -3.11 -15.45 -14.40
CA PHE A 1142 -3.43 -14.46 -13.38
C PHE A 1142 -4.94 -14.18 -13.36
N GLY A 1143 -5.49 -13.95 -12.18
CA GLY A 1143 -6.93 -13.74 -11.98
C GLY A 1143 -7.35 -12.28 -12.02
N LYS A 1144 -8.66 -12.04 -12.16
CA LYS A 1144 -9.28 -10.75 -11.85
C LYS A 1144 -9.26 -10.54 -10.33
N THR A 1145 -8.69 -9.44 -9.86
CA THR A 1145 -8.50 -9.19 -8.40
C THR A 1145 -9.26 -7.99 -7.87
N PHE A 1146 -9.60 -7.01 -8.71
CA PHE A 1146 -10.48 -5.90 -8.34
C PHE A 1146 -11.29 -5.38 -9.53
N GLU A 1147 -12.36 -4.64 -9.23
CA GLU A 1147 -13.16 -3.93 -10.24
C GLU A 1147 -12.49 -2.59 -10.58
N GLY A 1148 -12.22 -2.38 -11.87
CA GLY A 1148 -11.65 -1.14 -12.40
C GLY A 1148 -12.70 -0.06 -12.64
N PRO A 1149 -12.27 1.18 -12.96
CA PRO A 1149 -13.17 2.28 -13.30
C PRO A 1149 -13.82 2.14 -14.69
N VAL A 1150 -13.40 1.17 -15.50
CA VAL A 1150 -13.93 0.93 -16.85
C VAL A 1150 -15.13 -0.02 -16.77
N ALA A 1151 -16.29 0.41 -17.28
CA ALA A 1151 -17.54 -0.33 -17.14
C ALA A 1151 -17.59 -1.66 -17.92
N LYS A 1152 -16.81 -1.82 -18.99
CA LYS A 1152 -16.70 -3.05 -19.79
C LYS A 1152 -15.23 -3.41 -19.94
N THR A 1153 -14.83 -4.63 -19.58
CA THR A 1153 -13.42 -5.04 -19.68
C THR A 1153 -12.96 -5.12 -21.15
N SER A 1154 -11.65 -5.05 -21.40
CA SER A 1154 -11.08 -5.26 -22.75
C SER A 1154 -11.56 -6.57 -23.36
N PHE A 1155 -11.69 -7.62 -22.55
CA PHE A 1155 -12.28 -8.90 -22.93
C PHE A 1155 -13.74 -8.75 -23.38
N ASP A 1156 -14.60 -8.12 -22.56
CA ASP A 1156 -16.01 -7.89 -22.91
C ASP A 1156 -16.16 -7.05 -24.19
N GLN A 1157 -15.29 -6.05 -24.37
CA GLN A 1157 -15.25 -5.22 -25.58
C GLN A 1157 -14.93 -6.06 -26.82
N LEU A 1158 -13.94 -6.95 -26.74
CA LEU A 1158 -13.59 -7.87 -27.83
C LEU A 1158 -14.74 -8.84 -28.15
N LEU A 1159 -15.42 -9.38 -27.13
CA LEU A 1159 -16.57 -10.26 -27.34
C LEU A 1159 -17.73 -9.56 -28.05
N GLU A 1160 -18.07 -8.33 -27.65
CA GLU A 1160 -19.13 -7.57 -28.34
C GLU A 1160 -18.74 -7.24 -29.80
N MET A 1161 -17.47 -6.92 -30.08
CA MET A 1161 -16.99 -6.74 -31.45
C MET A 1161 -17.06 -8.03 -32.27
N HIS A 1162 -16.70 -9.18 -31.68
CA HIS A 1162 -16.85 -10.50 -32.32
C HIS A 1162 -18.29 -10.80 -32.71
N LYS A 1163 -19.23 -10.54 -31.78
CA LYS A 1163 -20.66 -10.71 -32.00
C LYS A 1163 -21.19 -9.84 -33.14
N MET A 1164 -20.75 -8.58 -33.24
CA MET A 1164 -21.11 -7.67 -34.35
C MET A 1164 -20.59 -8.12 -35.72
N LEU A 1165 -19.53 -8.93 -35.73
CA LEU A 1165 -18.94 -9.55 -36.92
C LEU A 1165 -19.46 -10.98 -37.17
N GLY A 1166 -20.47 -11.43 -36.42
CA GLY A 1166 -21.08 -12.75 -36.61
C GLY A 1166 -20.18 -13.92 -36.20
N LEU A 1167 -19.27 -13.70 -35.25
CA LEU A 1167 -18.52 -14.76 -34.60
C LEU A 1167 -19.30 -15.30 -33.40
N LYS A 1168 -19.09 -16.58 -33.09
CA LYS A 1168 -19.62 -17.23 -31.89
C LYS A 1168 -18.87 -16.72 -30.66
N THR A 1169 -19.61 -16.33 -29.63
CA THR A 1169 -19.08 -15.69 -28.41
C THR A 1169 -19.58 -16.39 -27.15
N ASP A 1170 -19.54 -17.72 -27.14
CA ASP A 1170 -19.97 -18.53 -25.98
C ASP A 1170 -18.87 -18.61 -24.91
N TYR A 1171 -18.16 -17.50 -24.66
CA TYR A 1171 -17.12 -17.40 -23.64
C TYR A 1171 -17.67 -16.65 -22.43
N GLN A 1172 -17.52 -17.20 -21.24
CA GLN A 1172 -17.89 -16.55 -19.98
C GLN A 1172 -16.67 -15.92 -19.30
N THR A 1173 -15.49 -16.48 -19.53
CA THR A 1173 -14.23 -16.07 -18.91
C THR A 1173 -13.08 -16.15 -19.91
N PRO A 1174 -11.95 -15.45 -19.67
CA PRO A 1174 -10.74 -15.61 -20.46
C PRO A 1174 -10.27 -17.08 -20.54
N ALA A 1175 -10.49 -17.88 -19.50
CA ALA A 1175 -10.13 -19.29 -19.50
C ALA A 1175 -10.82 -20.10 -20.61
N ASP A 1176 -12.07 -19.76 -20.99
CA ASP A 1176 -12.80 -20.42 -22.07
C ASP A 1176 -12.12 -20.18 -23.43
N VAL A 1177 -11.59 -18.98 -23.65
CA VAL A 1177 -10.82 -18.63 -24.85
C VAL A 1177 -9.52 -19.42 -24.89
N MET A 1178 -8.81 -19.47 -23.77
CA MET A 1178 -7.57 -20.23 -23.67
C MET A 1178 -7.81 -21.74 -23.89
N MET A 1179 -8.97 -22.28 -23.48
CA MET A 1179 -9.35 -23.66 -23.77
C MET A 1179 -9.54 -23.91 -25.27
N GLU A 1180 -10.15 -22.98 -26.01
CA GLU A 1180 -10.26 -23.08 -27.47
C GLU A 1180 -8.87 -23.04 -28.14
N ALA A 1181 -8.00 -22.11 -27.72
CA ALA A 1181 -6.63 -22.03 -28.22
C ALA A 1181 -5.84 -23.32 -27.92
N ALA A 1182 -5.95 -23.85 -26.69
CA ALA A 1182 -5.32 -25.10 -26.31
C ALA A 1182 -5.84 -26.31 -27.11
N ALA A 1183 -7.13 -26.34 -27.45
CA ALA A 1183 -7.70 -27.38 -28.31
C ALA A 1183 -7.12 -27.36 -29.73
N ILE A 1184 -6.79 -26.17 -30.26
CA ILE A 1184 -6.03 -26.05 -31.51
C ILE A 1184 -4.63 -26.63 -31.29
N PHE A 1185 -3.91 -26.21 -30.26
CA PHE A 1185 -2.53 -26.64 -30.01
C PHE A 1185 -2.39 -28.17 -29.90
N GLN A 1186 -3.36 -28.85 -29.29
CA GLN A 1186 -3.38 -30.31 -29.16
C GLN A 1186 -3.62 -31.05 -30.48
N LYS A 1187 -4.30 -30.42 -31.44
CA LYS A 1187 -4.57 -30.98 -32.77
C LYS A 1187 -3.47 -30.66 -33.79
N LEU A 1188 -2.55 -29.74 -33.47
CA LEU A 1188 -1.44 -29.41 -34.34
C LEU A 1188 -0.42 -30.56 -34.38
N PRO A 1189 0.17 -30.84 -35.55
CA PRO A 1189 1.27 -31.80 -35.62
C PRO A 1189 2.41 -31.32 -34.73
N ALA A 1190 3.10 -32.24 -34.05
CA ALA A 1190 4.33 -31.90 -33.36
C ALA A 1190 5.26 -31.20 -34.35
N LYS A 1191 5.84 -30.07 -33.95
CA LYS A 1191 6.87 -29.41 -34.75
C LYS A 1191 8.05 -30.35 -34.89
N THR A 1192 8.07 -31.12 -35.97
CA THR A 1192 9.29 -31.73 -36.49
C THR A 1192 10.08 -30.60 -37.11
N SER A 1193 10.73 -29.77 -36.28
CA SER A 1193 11.75 -28.88 -36.81
C SER A 1193 12.85 -29.80 -37.34
N GLY A 1194 12.95 -29.95 -38.66
CA GLY A 1194 14.26 -30.23 -39.21
C GLY A 1194 15.19 -29.15 -38.65
N ARG A 1195 16.33 -29.54 -38.08
CA ARG A 1195 17.34 -28.57 -37.61
C ARG A 1195 18.09 -28.01 -38.81
N ALA A 1196 17.32 -27.49 -39.77
CA ALA A 1196 17.80 -26.88 -40.99
C ALA A 1196 18.64 -25.65 -40.66
N LEU A 1197 19.76 -25.54 -41.37
CA LEU A 1197 20.65 -24.40 -41.33
C LEU A 1197 20.13 -23.34 -42.30
N ASN A 1198 20.04 -22.09 -41.86
CA ASN A 1198 19.50 -21.01 -42.67
C ASN A 1198 20.60 -20.01 -42.97
N PHE A 1199 21.05 -19.95 -44.23
CA PHE A 1199 22.05 -18.98 -44.65
C PHE A 1199 21.47 -17.55 -44.68
N THR A 1200 22.14 -16.60 -44.04
CA THR A 1200 21.79 -15.18 -44.13
C THR A 1200 22.79 -14.43 -45.00
N TRP A 1201 22.33 -13.51 -45.85
CA TRP A 1201 23.20 -12.77 -46.78
C TRP A 1201 23.77 -11.48 -46.20
N GLN A 1202 23.06 -10.86 -45.25
CA GLN A 1202 23.43 -9.59 -44.64
C GLN A 1202 22.79 -9.47 -43.26
N ASN A 1203 23.33 -8.58 -42.43
CA ASN A 1203 22.65 -8.16 -41.21
C ASN A 1203 21.33 -7.45 -41.57
N ASN A 1204 20.24 -7.75 -40.86
CA ASN A 1204 18.92 -7.15 -41.05
C ASN A 1204 18.42 -6.44 -39.79
N ASP A 1205 19.18 -5.47 -39.30
CA ASP A 1205 18.84 -4.71 -38.10
C ASP A 1205 17.73 -3.67 -38.35
N ILE A 1206 16.52 -4.18 -38.54
CA ILE A 1206 15.31 -3.37 -38.75
C ILE A 1206 14.66 -3.14 -37.39
N ARG A 1207 15.06 -2.05 -36.73
CA ARG A 1207 14.44 -1.58 -35.49
C ARG A 1207 13.66 -0.30 -35.75
N LEU A 1208 12.34 -0.36 -35.63
CA LEU A 1208 11.45 0.79 -35.84
C LEU A 1208 11.11 1.54 -34.54
N PHE A 1209 11.21 0.87 -33.39
CA PHE A 1209 10.75 1.39 -32.09
C PHE A 1209 11.83 1.22 -31.01
N ASP A 1210 11.97 2.22 -30.14
CA ASP A 1210 13.01 2.20 -29.10
C ASP A 1210 12.62 1.35 -27.88
N HIS A 1211 11.32 1.24 -27.58
CA HIS A 1211 10.82 0.52 -26.41
C HIS A 1211 9.80 -0.55 -26.76
N GLY A 1212 10.00 -1.28 -27.87
CA GLY A 1212 9.13 -2.42 -28.24
C GLY A 1212 7.63 -2.10 -28.30
N CYS A 1213 7.29 -0.85 -28.60
CA CYS A 1213 5.96 -0.33 -28.93
C CYS A 1213 4.89 -0.34 -27.82
N ASP A 1214 5.21 0.03 -26.57
CA ASP A 1214 4.20 0.20 -25.51
C ASP A 1214 4.35 1.48 -24.68
N TYR A 1215 3.22 1.97 -24.14
CA TYR A 1215 3.16 3.19 -23.34
C TYR A 1215 3.76 3.03 -21.92
N LEU A 1216 3.62 1.85 -21.30
CA LEU A 1216 4.01 1.64 -19.89
C LEU A 1216 5.52 1.83 -19.64
N GLN A 1217 6.38 1.47 -20.60
CA GLN A 1217 7.82 1.71 -20.45
C GLN A 1217 8.20 3.19 -20.52
N LYS A 1218 7.40 4.05 -21.17
CA LYS A 1218 7.60 5.50 -21.20
C LYS A 1218 7.36 6.12 -19.82
N ILE A 1219 6.38 5.62 -19.07
CA ILE A 1219 6.15 6.05 -17.68
C ILE A 1219 7.35 5.65 -16.81
N ALA A 1220 7.76 4.37 -16.89
CA ALA A 1220 8.85 3.84 -16.07
C ALA A 1220 10.27 4.34 -16.42
N ALA A 1221 10.42 5.10 -17.52
CA ALA A 1221 11.70 5.71 -17.94
C ALA A 1221 11.76 7.22 -17.66
N ASN A 1222 10.61 7.87 -17.45
CA ASN A 1222 10.52 9.29 -17.07
C ASN A 1222 10.39 9.50 -15.55
N ASP A 1223 9.98 8.45 -14.83
CA ASP A 1223 10.10 8.29 -13.37
C ASP A 1223 11.45 7.67 -13.00
#